data_AF-A0A818GP94-F1
#
_entry.id   AF-A0A818GP94-F1
#
_cell.length_a   1.000
_cell.length_b   1.000
_cell.length_c   1.000
_cell.angle_alpha   90.00
_cell.angle_beta   90.00
_cell.angle_gamma   90.00
#
_symmetry.space_group_name_H-M   'P 1'
#
loop_
_entity.id
_entity.type
_entity.pdbx_description
1 polymer ?
#
loop_
_entity_poly.entity_id
_entity_poly.type
_entity_poly.pdbx_seq_one_letter_code
_entity_poly.pdbx_strand_id
1 'polypeptide(L)'
;MSNTPFYINLTEQVLSYKNQSFYDLVQQQCGDVVVEIMQLQDISSVECLLEVGDIFAFLNLDSNELIQIKKKAGIFLNNGSYVLKTGILYKVQTFINILNELSRKHVNYSDRQSSNESCNLTVPEELVEKLPFIQTLITYSSLVVNSKADFTLLNILLSNMFRNLGIADKGFRYESIVRQFATALYVLGGRSAYEFLRLNIPGLLPSVQILQAAISATENNLTEGKFNYEGACNYFNSIQATLGFIAEDATAVIPKITYGTTSDTFVGFALPLDNCGLPINNTYSTKSFNIFEEWCSNTPKAKLLTAHLIQPLSHSSSPSPYLFSAYGTDNKYKSIDVLSRWHRIYQEYKANGIRILGFSTDCDSRYLQAMRASLGFFAQFAYQDHPDLLNIDIPRSWSWFFIQSEQLYICFQDPIHICTKLRNRLLSETATLLLGNQLINMDPLMDLINNYSKLDHGLVCSDVNPKDRQNYNSAAKISNDNILILLKNITNSFGLNIYLQAIQSVRLAYIDKNTDIIERIYYAWVSVFIFRSWLVWIDSKDKKDLDLIISQLLNLDLNDTKKKYQVKRQYFITYQSYFCVEINAHSLIYLATLVCEGKLPFEALNISLQNSQTCEGMFRSARAISSITSAGVNFTILQFLKRANKLRALQNIKNSSHENHLRFPQHHKLAKTNQVTSTGQDKNALSKKSIENAVLKAYKYVSNLFSQMNLKALLRKGQFISIDEMSNIVLSSLDDFWSSDLGTINSETGSNEIDSENEINNEDQSNVVYDSDEEFELNDHLNVSDDINVSSYQGIRLFDNVKQELAHSYFKVSVNNENKYLNKQAACWILEKDKTSLSSNRLSRVQGR
;
A
#
# COMPACT_ATOMS: atom_id res chain seq x y z
N MET A 1 -44.34 -45.08 13.04
CA MET A 1 -45.27 -43.95 12.90
C MET A 1 -44.57 -42.88 12.09
N SER A 2 -45.05 -42.62 10.88
CA SER A 2 -44.44 -41.76 9.86
C SER A 2 -44.53 -40.29 10.24
N ASN A 3 -43.43 -39.71 10.71
CA ASN A 3 -43.28 -38.26 10.83
C ASN A 3 -42.74 -37.71 9.50
N THR A 4 -43.64 -37.52 8.55
CA THR A 4 -43.43 -36.60 7.42
C THR A 4 -43.27 -35.17 7.96
N PRO A 5 -42.24 -34.41 7.56
CA PRO A 5 -42.14 -33.00 7.90
C PRO A 5 -43.33 -32.26 7.26
N PHE A 6 -44.02 -31.44 8.05
CA PHE A 6 -45.10 -30.56 7.59
C PHE A 6 -44.56 -29.61 6.51
N TYR A 7 -44.59 -30.02 5.25
CA TYR A 7 -44.43 -29.11 4.12
C TYR A 7 -45.76 -28.40 3.91
N ILE A 8 -45.85 -27.18 4.40
CA ILE A 8 -47.01 -26.33 4.23
C ILE A 8 -46.94 -25.75 2.82
N ASN A 9 -47.83 -26.20 1.95
CA ASN A 9 -47.91 -25.72 0.57
C ASN A 9 -48.79 -24.46 0.53
N LEU A 10 -48.19 -23.30 0.75
CA LEU A 10 -48.86 -22.00 0.60
C LEU A 10 -48.91 -21.64 -0.89
N THR A 11 -50.08 -21.19 -1.36
CA THR A 11 -50.28 -20.74 -2.76
C THR A 11 -49.84 -19.28 -2.93
N GLU A 12 -49.45 -18.87 -4.14
CA GLU A 12 -48.97 -17.49 -4.41
C GLU A 12 -49.99 -16.38 -4.05
N GLN A 13 -51.28 -16.70 -4.00
CA GLN A 13 -52.35 -15.76 -3.63
C GLN A 13 -52.15 -15.17 -2.22
N VAL A 14 -51.46 -15.88 -1.32
CA VAL A 14 -51.19 -15.40 0.04
C VAL A 14 -50.36 -14.12 0.07
N LEU A 15 -49.55 -13.85 -0.95
CA LEU A 15 -48.73 -12.62 -1.02
C LEU A 15 -49.59 -11.34 -1.11
N SER A 16 -50.84 -11.48 -1.54
CA SER A 16 -51.81 -10.37 -1.63
C SER A 16 -52.69 -10.20 -0.38
N TYR A 17 -52.53 -11.05 0.64
CA TYR A 17 -53.39 -11.03 1.81
C TYR A 17 -53.14 -9.78 2.66
N LYS A 18 -54.24 -9.16 3.10
CA LYS A 18 -54.28 -7.97 3.94
C LYS A 18 -55.33 -8.13 5.04
N ASN A 19 -55.13 -7.43 6.15
CA ASN A 19 -56.02 -7.37 7.30
C ASN A 19 -56.41 -8.77 7.79
N GLN A 20 -57.72 -9.06 7.91
CA GLN A 20 -58.20 -10.31 8.48
C GLN A 20 -57.64 -11.56 7.77
N SER A 21 -57.60 -11.55 6.44
CA SER A 21 -57.04 -12.67 5.66
C SER A 21 -55.55 -12.94 5.96
N PHE A 22 -54.79 -11.88 6.25
CA PHE A 22 -53.40 -11.99 6.67
C PHE A 22 -53.30 -12.52 8.10
N TYR A 23 -54.13 -12.01 9.02
CA TYR A 23 -54.13 -12.48 10.40
C TYR A 23 -54.57 -13.94 10.53
N ASP A 24 -55.56 -14.39 9.76
CA ASP A 24 -56.00 -15.80 9.74
C ASP A 24 -54.86 -16.71 9.25
N LEU A 25 -54.10 -16.26 8.24
CA LEU A 25 -52.92 -16.95 7.75
C LEU A 25 -51.82 -17.02 8.83
N VAL A 26 -51.49 -15.90 9.45
CA VAL A 26 -50.49 -15.86 10.54
C VAL A 26 -50.93 -16.73 11.71
N GLN A 27 -52.23 -16.74 12.05
CA GLN A 27 -52.80 -17.57 13.09
C GLN A 27 -52.58 -19.05 12.80
N GLN A 28 -52.88 -19.47 11.56
CA GLN A 28 -52.72 -20.85 11.12
C GLN A 28 -51.25 -21.31 11.12
N GLN A 29 -50.32 -20.43 10.77
CA GLN A 29 -48.90 -20.77 10.56
C GLN A 29 -48.03 -20.56 11.81
N CYS A 30 -48.30 -19.50 12.56
CA CYS A 30 -47.46 -19.03 13.66
C CYS A 30 -48.17 -19.04 15.02
N GLY A 31 -49.50 -19.10 15.05
CA GLY A 31 -50.34 -19.15 16.25
C GLY A 31 -50.80 -17.78 16.77
N ASP A 32 -51.81 -17.79 17.64
CA ASP A 32 -52.53 -16.60 18.12
C ASP A 32 -51.62 -15.53 18.74
N VAL A 33 -50.57 -15.95 19.45
CA VAL A 33 -49.62 -15.04 20.12
C VAL A 33 -48.89 -14.16 19.09
N VAL A 34 -48.60 -14.70 17.91
CA VAL A 34 -47.92 -13.95 16.85
C VAL A 34 -48.87 -12.97 16.16
N VAL A 35 -50.15 -13.33 16.03
CA VAL A 35 -51.19 -12.42 15.53
C VAL A 35 -51.35 -11.21 16.44
N GLU A 36 -51.43 -11.43 17.76
CA GLU A 36 -51.49 -10.34 18.75
C GLU A 36 -50.24 -9.43 18.64
N ILE A 37 -49.05 -10.01 18.44
CA ILE A 37 -47.80 -9.25 18.24
C ILE A 37 -47.83 -8.39 16.97
N MET A 38 -48.36 -8.92 15.86
CA MET A 38 -48.43 -8.20 14.59
C MET A 38 -49.48 -7.08 14.65
N GLN A 39 -50.62 -7.33 15.28
CA GLN A 39 -51.67 -6.31 15.50
C GLN A 39 -51.17 -5.15 16.38
N LEU A 40 -50.39 -5.44 17.44
CA LEU A 40 -49.80 -4.39 18.29
C LEU A 40 -48.79 -3.50 17.54
N GLN A 41 -48.22 -3.97 16.43
CA GLN A 41 -47.26 -3.24 15.61
C GLN A 41 -47.87 -2.71 14.30
N ASP A 42 -49.19 -2.79 14.13
CA ASP A 42 -49.89 -2.42 12.89
C ASP A 42 -49.40 -3.17 11.63
N ILE A 43 -48.77 -4.34 11.79
CA ILE A 43 -48.36 -5.21 10.68
C ILE A 43 -49.61 -5.94 10.19
N SER A 44 -50.20 -5.44 9.10
CA SER A 44 -51.51 -5.89 8.60
C SER A 44 -51.46 -6.56 7.23
N SER A 45 -50.28 -6.81 6.66
CA SER A 45 -50.14 -7.47 5.35
C SER A 45 -48.85 -8.29 5.27
N VAL A 46 -48.81 -9.22 4.32
CA VAL A 46 -47.60 -9.98 3.99
C VAL A 46 -46.45 -9.06 3.54
N GLU A 47 -46.77 -8.04 2.75
CA GLU A 47 -45.81 -7.03 2.29
C GLU A 47 -45.16 -6.30 3.48
N CYS A 48 -45.97 -5.80 4.41
CA CYS A 48 -45.48 -5.12 5.61
C CYS A 48 -44.61 -6.05 6.48
N LEU A 49 -45.01 -7.32 6.63
CA LEU A 49 -44.23 -8.31 7.37
C LEU A 49 -42.84 -8.57 6.76
N LEU A 50 -42.73 -8.59 5.43
CA LEU A 50 -41.46 -8.85 4.75
C LEU A 50 -40.50 -7.64 4.79
N GLU A 51 -41.02 -6.43 5.00
CA GLU A 51 -40.21 -5.21 5.18
C GLU A 51 -39.73 -5.00 6.61
N VAL A 52 -40.43 -5.57 7.60
CA VAL A 52 -40.06 -5.47 9.02
C VAL A 52 -38.97 -6.48 9.36
N GLY A 53 -37.79 -5.97 9.74
CA GLY A 53 -36.61 -6.80 10.02
C GLY A 53 -36.78 -7.76 11.20
N ASP A 54 -37.04 -7.24 12.40
CA ASP A 54 -37.28 -8.06 13.60
C ASP A 54 -38.58 -7.65 14.29
N ILE A 55 -39.62 -8.48 14.11
CA ILE A 55 -40.95 -8.25 14.69
C ILE A 55 -40.97 -8.38 16.22
N PHE A 56 -39.90 -8.85 16.86
CA PHE A 56 -39.84 -9.02 18.31
C PHE A 56 -39.02 -7.93 19.01
N ALA A 57 -38.34 -7.05 18.27
CA ALA A 57 -37.47 -6.03 18.83
C ALA A 57 -38.19 -5.11 19.84
N PHE A 58 -39.47 -4.80 19.58
CA PHE A 58 -40.30 -3.96 20.47
C PHE A 58 -40.58 -4.61 21.83
N LEU A 59 -40.46 -5.93 21.97
CA LEU A 59 -40.61 -6.63 23.25
C LEU A 59 -39.47 -6.32 24.24
N ASN A 60 -38.40 -5.65 23.80
CA ASN A 60 -37.35 -5.15 24.69
C ASN A 60 -37.70 -3.78 25.33
N LEU A 61 -38.78 -3.13 24.89
CA LEU A 61 -39.23 -1.87 25.47
C LEU A 61 -39.85 -2.09 26.85
N ASP A 62 -39.57 -1.17 27.78
CA ASP A 62 -40.14 -1.17 29.13
C ASP A 62 -41.51 -0.47 29.10
N SER A 63 -42.57 -1.28 28.97
CA SER A 63 -43.96 -0.80 28.91
C SER A 63 -44.90 -1.77 29.61
N ASN A 64 -45.81 -1.21 30.40
CA ASN A 64 -46.87 -1.96 31.09
C ASN A 64 -47.83 -2.67 30.12
N GLU A 65 -48.02 -2.10 28.93
CA GLU A 65 -48.88 -2.65 27.87
C GLU A 65 -48.29 -3.95 27.28
N LEU A 66 -46.97 -4.11 27.36
CA LEU A 66 -46.27 -5.29 26.82
C LEU A 66 -46.17 -6.45 27.81
N ILE A 67 -46.53 -6.26 29.08
CA ILE A 67 -46.37 -7.30 30.13
C ILE A 67 -47.20 -8.55 29.79
N GLN A 68 -48.42 -8.38 29.30
CA GLN A 68 -49.31 -9.50 29.00
C GLN A 68 -48.81 -10.30 27.80
N ILE A 69 -48.36 -9.64 26.73
CA ILE A 69 -47.84 -10.32 25.53
C ILE A 69 -46.47 -10.96 25.79
N LYS A 70 -45.59 -10.34 26.61
CA LYS A 70 -44.33 -10.96 27.04
C LYS A 70 -44.57 -12.25 27.81
N LYS A 71 -45.55 -12.29 28.73
CA LYS A 71 -45.92 -13.53 29.45
C LYS A 71 -46.39 -14.66 28.52
N LYS A 72 -47.05 -14.33 27.41
CA LYS A 72 -47.49 -15.32 26.40
C LYS A 72 -46.32 -15.77 25.50
N ALA A 73 -45.51 -14.83 25.01
CA ALA A 73 -44.48 -15.05 23.99
C ALA A 73 -43.13 -15.56 24.53
N GLY A 74 -42.82 -15.32 25.80
CA GLY A 74 -41.51 -15.65 26.37
C GLY A 74 -41.57 -16.17 27.80
N ILE A 75 -40.40 -16.16 28.45
CA ILE A 75 -40.18 -16.61 29.82
C ILE A 75 -39.35 -15.54 30.52
N PHE A 76 -39.81 -15.11 31.70
CA PHE A 76 -39.03 -14.26 32.58
C PHE A 76 -38.08 -15.12 33.42
N LEU A 77 -36.80 -14.79 33.40
CA LEU A 77 -35.78 -15.43 34.21
C LEU A 77 -35.74 -14.77 35.60
N ASN A 78 -35.24 -15.50 36.59
CA ASN A 78 -35.21 -15.04 38.00
C ASN A 78 -34.35 -13.78 38.21
N ASN A 79 -33.45 -13.47 37.28
CA ASN A 79 -32.64 -12.24 37.26
C ASN A 79 -33.37 -11.04 36.59
N GLY A 80 -34.64 -11.20 36.25
CA GLY A 80 -35.47 -10.18 35.60
C GLY A 80 -35.33 -10.10 34.08
N SER A 81 -34.44 -10.88 33.45
CA SER A 81 -34.30 -10.86 31.99
C SER A 81 -35.41 -11.66 31.29
N TYR A 82 -35.73 -11.26 30.06
CA TYR A 82 -36.79 -11.85 29.25
C TYR A 82 -36.20 -12.66 28.10
N VAL A 83 -36.68 -13.90 27.91
CA VAL A 83 -36.27 -14.77 26.79
C VAL A 83 -37.49 -15.17 25.97
N LEU A 84 -37.47 -14.90 24.67
CA LEU A 84 -38.52 -15.31 23.75
C LEU A 84 -38.51 -16.84 23.57
N LYS A 85 -39.69 -17.49 23.55
CA LYS A 85 -39.78 -18.94 23.34
C LYS A 85 -39.24 -19.29 21.94
N THR A 86 -38.19 -20.12 21.89
CA THR A 86 -37.50 -20.49 20.65
C THR A 86 -38.43 -21.11 19.60
N GLY A 87 -39.49 -21.83 20.02
CA GLY A 87 -40.48 -22.38 19.09
C GLY A 87 -41.32 -21.33 18.35
N ILE A 88 -41.58 -20.17 18.97
CA ILE A 88 -42.27 -19.05 18.31
C ILE A 88 -41.34 -18.40 17.29
N LEU A 89 -40.09 -18.15 17.68
CA LEU A 89 -39.05 -17.61 16.80
C LEU A 89 -38.87 -18.49 15.55
N TYR A 90 -38.74 -19.80 15.75
CA TYR A 90 -38.57 -20.76 14.66
C TYR A 90 -39.76 -20.76 13.69
N LYS A 91 -41.00 -20.75 14.20
CA LYS A 91 -42.22 -20.72 13.36
C LYS A 91 -42.30 -19.46 12.52
N VAL A 92 -42.05 -18.29 13.12
CA VAL A 92 -42.05 -17.00 12.41
C VAL A 92 -40.95 -16.95 11.36
N GLN A 93 -39.72 -17.34 11.71
CA GLN A 93 -38.61 -17.34 10.75
C GLN A 93 -38.87 -18.28 9.59
N THR A 94 -39.41 -19.47 9.86
CA THR A 94 -39.77 -20.44 8.83
C THR A 94 -40.86 -19.89 7.92
N PHE A 95 -41.89 -19.25 8.50
CA PHE A 95 -42.97 -18.61 7.74
C PHE A 95 -42.46 -17.46 6.86
N ILE A 96 -41.63 -16.57 7.40
CA ILE A 96 -40.99 -15.48 6.63
C ILE A 96 -40.10 -16.03 5.51
N ASN A 97 -39.35 -17.11 5.77
CA ASN A 97 -38.52 -17.74 4.74
C ASN A 97 -39.37 -18.32 3.61
N ILE A 98 -40.50 -18.99 3.92
CA ILE A 98 -41.43 -19.52 2.92
C ILE A 98 -42.07 -18.38 2.12
N LEU A 99 -42.48 -17.28 2.78
CA LEU A 99 -43.02 -16.10 2.10
C LEU A 99 -41.97 -15.41 1.21
N ASN A 100 -40.71 -15.34 1.64
CA ASN A 100 -39.60 -14.84 0.83
C ASN A 100 -39.31 -15.75 -0.37
N GLU A 101 -39.38 -17.06 -0.22
CA GLU A 101 -39.26 -17.99 -1.35
C GLU A 101 -40.43 -17.85 -2.33
N LEU A 102 -41.65 -17.71 -1.83
CA LEU A 102 -42.83 -17.45 -2.66
C LEU A 102 -42.76 -16.08 -3.33
N SER A 103 -42.28 -15.05 -2.64
CA SER A 103 -42.05 -13.71 -3.22
C SER A 103 -40.97 -13.77 -4.30
N ARG A 104 -39.86 -14.49 -4.09
CA ARG A 104 -38.84 -14.70 -5.14
C ARG A 104 -39.35 -15.51 -6.31
N LYS A 105 -40.18 -16.54 -6.08
CA LYS A 105 -40.82 -17.32 -7.15
C LYS A 105 -41.83 -16.47 -7.90
N HIS A 106 -42.64 -15.69 -7.19
CA HIS A 106 -43.57 -14.73 -7.77
C HIS A 106 -42.82 -13.66 -8.54
N VAL A 107 -41.71 -13.09 -8.07
CA VAL A 107 -40.86 -12.15 -8.80
C VAL A 107 -40.26 -12.81 -10.04
N ASN A 108 -39.76 -14.05 -9.97
CA ASN A 108 -39.24 -14.78 -11.13
C ASN A 108 -40.32 -15.22 -12.14
N TYR A 109 -41.57 -15.45 -11.71
CA TYR A 109 -42.70 -15.81 -12.56
C TYR A 109 -43.40 -14.56 -13.12
N SER A 110 -43.49 -13.50 -12.33
CA SER A 110 -43.89 -12.17 -12.76
C SER A 110 -42.81 -11.52 -13.61
N ASP A 111 -41.53 -11.91 -13.54
CA ASP A 111 -40.49 -11.52 -14.51
C ASP A 111 -40.57 -12.32 -15.83
N ARG A 112 -41.26 -13.48 -15.82
CA ARG A 112 -41.61 -14.27 -17.02
C ARG A 112 -42.98 -13.93 -17.61
N GLN A 113 -43.85 -13.22 -16.88
CA GLN A 113 -45.11 -12.67 -17.39
C GLN A 113 -45.06 -11.13 -17.58
N SER A 114 -44.19 -10.40 -16.89
CA SER A 114 -43.79 -9.01 -17.19
C SER A 114 -42.78 -8.93 -18.34
N SER A 115 -42.33 -10.07 -18.87
CA SER A 115 -41.77 -10.13 -20.22
C SER A 115 -42.85 -10.09 -21.32
N ASN A 116 -44.14 -10.12 -20.97
CA ASN A 116 -45.27 -9.88 -21.89
C ASN A 116 -46.19 -8.71 -21.49
N GLU A 117 -46.13 -8.21 -20.26
CA GLU A 117 -46.50 -6.82 -19.99
C GLU A 117 -45.29 -5.96 -20.27
N SER A 118 -45.27 -5.35 -21.46
CA SER A 118 -44.39 -4.26 -21.86
C SER A 118 -43.74 -3.57 -20.65
N CYS A 119 -42.40 -3.54 -20.63
CA CYS A 119 -41.67 -2.52 -19.90
C CYS A 119 -42.04 -1.17 -20.53
N ASN A 120 -43.26 -0.70 -20.25
CA ASN A 120 -43.72 0.64 -20.53
C ASN A 120 -43.01 1.47 -19.48
N LEU A 121 -41.75 1.76 -19.78
CA LEU A 121 -41.07 2.97 -19.37
C LEU A 121 -42.01 4.14 -19.69
N THR A 122 -42.93 4.44 -18.78
CA THR A 122 -43.75 5.66 -18.83
C THR A 122 -42.83 6.80 -18.44
N VAL A 123 -42.01 7.20 -19.41
CA VAL A 123 -41.32 8.49 -19.37
C VAL A 123 -42.39 9.54 -19.64
N PRO A 124 -42.52 10.59 -18.79
CA PRO A 124 -43.46 11.68 -19.05
C PRO A 124 -43.24 12.23 -20.47
N GLU A 125 -44.31 12.46 -21.24
CA GLU A 125 -44.23 12.97 -22.63
C GLU A 125 -43.39 14.27 -22.71
N GLU A 126 -43.49 15.14 -21.70
CA GLU A 126 -42.68 16.36 -21.57
C GLU A 126 -41.16 16.11 -21.55
N LEU A 127 -40.72 14.94 -21.08
CA LEU A 127 -39.31 14.57 -20.94
C LEU A 127 -38.75 13.99 -22.25
N VAL A 128 -39.61 13.29 -23.00
CA VAL A 128 -39.32 12.79 -24.35
C VAL A 128 -39.17 13.96 -25.33
N GLU A 129 -40.02 15.00 -25.21
CA GLU A 129 -39.90 16.22 -26.01
C GLU A 129 -38.63 17.03 -25.69
N LYS A 130 -38.20 17.08 -24.42
CA LYS A 130 -37.02 17.85 -24.00
C LYS A 130 -35.68 17.18 -24.34
N LEU A 131 -35.62 15.86 -24.42
CA LEU A 131 -34.38 15.09 -24.58
C LEU A 131 -34.56 13.94 -25.59
N PRO A 132 -34.43 14.20 -26.92
CA PRO A 132 -34.74 13.24 -27.98
C PRO A 132 -33.96 11.92 -27.92
N PHE A 133 -32.76 11.92 -27.32
CA PHE A 133 -31.94 10.71 -27.18
C PHE A 133 -32.57 9.67 -26.24
N ILE A 134 -33.46 10.09 -25.33
CA ILE A 134 -34.18 9.22 -24.40
C ILE A 134 -35.06 8.24 -25.18
N GLN A 135 -35.70 8.68 -26.27
CA GLN A 135 -36.53 7.81 -27.10
C GLN A 135 -35.71 6.72 -27.81
N THR A 136 -34.48 7.05 -28.23
CA THR A 136 -33.52 6.08 -28.76
C THR A 136 -33.08 5.08 -27.70
N LEU A 137 -32.86 5.52 -26.45
CA LEU A 137 -32.51 4.65 -25.33
C LEU A 137 -33.65 3.72 -24.91
N ILE A 138 -34.90 4.18 -24.95
CA ILE A 138 -36.11 3.35 -24.70
C ILE A 138 -36.26 2.29 -25.80
N THR A 139 -36.01 2.67 -27.06
CA THR A 139 -36.02 1.73 -28.20
C THR A 139 -34.89 0.71 -28.08
N TYR A 140 -33.72 1.13 -27.60
CA TYR A 140 -32.59 0.24 -27.38
C TYR A 140 -32.78 -0.69 -26.16
N SER A 141 -33.31 -0.19 -25.04
CA SER A 141 -33.58 -1.01 -23.85
C SER A 141 -34.61 -2.09 -24.15
N SER A 142 -35.67 -1.76 -24.89
CA SER A 142 -36.67 -2.74 -25.35
C SER A 142 -36.11 -3.77 -26.34
N LEU A 143 -35.10 -3.43 -27.14
CA LEU A 143 -34.37 -4.37 -28.00
C LEU A 143 -33.39 -5.27 -27.24
N VAL A 144 -32.68 -4.73 -26.23
CA VAL A 144 -31.68 -5.45 -25.44
C VAL A 144 -32.33 -6.47 -24.50
N VAL A 145 -33.48 -6.14 -23.91
CA VAL A 145 -34.28 -7.04 -23.06
C VAL A 145 -34.74 -8.30 -23.83
N ASN A 146 -34.90 -8.19 -25.15
CA ASN A 146 -35.25 -9.32 -26.04
C ASN A 146 -34.05 -10.17 -26.48
N SER A 147 -32.82 -9.74 -26.20
CA SER A 147 -31.60 -10.48 -26.51
C SER A 147 -31.10 -11.23 -25.26
N LYS A 148 -30.71 -12.50 -25.39
CA LYS A 148 -30.13 -13.34 -24.30
C LYS A 148 -28.75 -12.85 -23.79
N ALA A 149 -28.40 -11.58 -23.98
CA ALA A 149 -27.10 -11.04 -23.59
C ALA A 149 -27.17 -10.41 -22.19
N ASP A 150 -26.40 -10.97 -21.24
CA ASP A 150 -26.24 -10.51 -19.85
C ASP A 150 -25.56 -9.13 -19.79
N PHE A 151 -26.30 -8.04 -20.04
CA PHE A 151 -25.84 -6.66 -19.80
C PHE A 151 -26.37 -6.12 -18.46
N THR A 152 -26.11 -6.83 -17.36
CA THR A 152 -26.67 -6.57 -16.02
C THR A 152 -26.42 -5.13 -15.53
N LEU A 153 -25.20 -4.59 -15.66
CA LEU A 153 -24.90 -3.23 -15.19
C LEU A 153 -25.60 -2.13 -16.01
N LEU A 154 -25.68 -2.28 -17.33
CA LEU A 154 -26.32 -1.28 -18.20
C LEU A 154 -27.81 -1.19 -17.90
N ASN A 155 -28.47 -2.33 -17.71
CA ASN A 155 -29.88 -2.38 -17.33
C ASN A 155 -30.12 -1.68 -15.99
N ILE A 156 -29.27 -1.93 -14.99
CA ILE A 156 -29.38 -1.27 -13.67
C ILE A 156 -29.19 0.24 -13.79
N LEU A 157 -28.21 0.68 -14.58
CA LEU A 157 -27.96 2.11 -14.83
C LEU A 157 -29.16 2.80 -15.49
N LEU A 158 -29.74 2.19 -16.52
CA LEU A 158 -30.92 2.72 -17.21
C LEU A 158 -32.15 2.76 -16.30
N SER A 159 -32.46 1.67 -15.60
CA SER A 159 -33.60 1.62 -14.67
C SER A 159 -33.49 2.69 -13.58
N ASN A 160 -32.28 2.89 -13.03
CA ASN A 160 -32.04 3.91 -12.02
C ASN A 160 -32.20 5.34 -12.58
N MET A 161 -31.71 5.58 -13.81
CA MET A 161 -31.89 6.85 -14.51
C MET A 161 -33.39 7.16 -14.71
N PHE A 162 -34.15 6.23 -15.26
CA PHE A 162 -35.59 6.44 -15.53
C PHE A 162 -36.40 6.68 -14.26
N ARG A 163 -36.10 5.95 -13.17
CA ARG A 163 -36.71 6.20 -11.87
C ARG A 163 -36.45 7.62 -11.36
N ASN A 164 -35.22 8.11 -11.52
CA ASN A 164 -34.84 9.43 -11.04
C ASN A 164 -35.45 10.55 -11.91
N LEU A 165 -35.51 10.39 -13.23
CA LEU A 165 -36.13 11.38 -14.13
C LEU A 165 -37.63 11.61 -13.84
N GLY A 166 -38.31 10.66 -13.19
CA GLY A 166 -39.69 10.81 -12.73
C GLY A 166 -39.86 11.57 -11.41
N ILE A 167 -38.78 12.03 -10.77
CA ILE A 167 -38.77 12.66 -9.44
C ILE A 167 -38.07 14.03 -9.54
N ALA A 168 -38.40 14.99 -8.68
CA ALA A 168 -37.66 16.25 -8.60
C ALA A 168 -36.18 16.02 -8.23
N ASP A 169 -35.27 16.86 -8.74
CA ASP A 169 -33.80 16.69 -8.61
C ASP A 169 -33.27 16.44 -7.18
N LYS A 170 -33.94 16.98 -6.16
CA LYS A 170 -33.57 16.80 -4.75
C LYS A 170 -33.94 15.41 -4.18
N GLY A 171 -34.68 14.60 -4.94
CA GLY A 171 -35.19 13.29 -4.54
C GLY A 171 -34.50 12.10 -5.21
N PHE A 172 -33.46 12.31 -6.04
CA PHE A 172 -32.77 11.23 -6.74
C PHE A 172 -32.18 10.21 -5.77
N ARG A 173 -32.43 8.92 -6.02
CA ARG A 173 -31.93 7.80 -5.22
C ARG A 173 -31.12 6.87 -6.08
N TYR A 174 -29.98 6.41 -5.56
CA TYR A 174 -29.05 5.56 -6.30
C TYR A 174 -28.83 4.23 -5.61
N GLU A 175 -28.91 3.15 -6.39
CA GLU A 175 -28.58 1.81 -5.91
C GLU A 175 -27.10 1.70 -5.52
N SER A 176 -26.78 0.72 -4.66
CA SER A 176 -25.40 0.48 -4.18
C SER A 176 -24.42 0.31 -5.34
N ILE A 177 -24.79 -0.52 -6.33
CA ILE A 177 -23.95 -0.79 -7.49
C ILE A 177 -23.68 0.45 -8.35
N VAL A 178 -24.69 1.32 -8.52
CA VAL A 178 -24.53 2.59 -9.25
C VAL A 178 -23.62 3.54 -8.49
N ARG A 179 -23.73 3.59 -7.16
CA ARG A 179 -22.81 4.37 -6.31
C ARG A 179 -21.38 3.85 -6.41
N GLN A 180 -21.18 2.53 -6.37
CA GLN A 180 -19.84 1.93 -6.54
C GLN A 180 -19.26 2.19 -7.94
N PHE A 181 -20.05 2.04 -9.00
CA PHE A 181 -19.65 2.37 -10.36
C PHE A 181 -19.27 3.86 -10.48
N ALA A 182 -20.11 4.74 -9.95
CA ALA A 182 -19.87 6.18 -9.95
C ALA A 182 -18.61 6.56 -9.16
N THR A 183 -18.37 5.95 -7.99
CA THR A 183 -17.12 6.12 -7.23
C THR A 183 -15.91 5.65 -8.02
N ALA A 184 -15.98 4.47 -8.65
CA ALA A 184 -14.88 3.95 -9.46
C ALA A 184 -14.59 4.85 -10.66
N LEU A 185 -15.62 5.33 -11.36
CA LEU A 185 -15.52 6.26 -12.47
C LEU A 185 -14.94 7.61 -12.03
N TYR A 186 -15.36 8.14 -10.89
CA TYR A 186 -14.85 9.39 -10.34
C TYR A 186 -13.37 9.30 -9.95
N VAL A 187 -12.94 8.19 -9.34
CA VAL A 187 -11.55 7.99 -8.93
C VAL A 187 -10.64 7.74 -10.13
N LEU A 188 -11.08 6.94 -11.12
CA LEU A 188 -10.27 6.58 -12.28
C LEU A 188 -10.29 7.65 -13.39
N GLY A 189 -11.45 8.23 -13.67
CA GLY A 189 -11.66 9.23 -14.73
C GLY A 189 -11.45 10.68 -14.26
N GLY A 190 -11.42 10.91 -12.95
CA GLY A 190 -11.29 12.25 -12.36
C GLY A 190 -12.59 13.05 -12.37
N ARG A 191 -12.58 14.18 -11.62
CA ARG A 191 -13.77 15.04 -11.43
C ARG A 191 -14.32 15.57 -12.74
N SER A 192 -13.48 16.03 -13.65
CA SER A 192 -13.93 16.67 -14.90
C SER A 192 -14.67 15.70 -15.81
N ALA A 193 -14.14 14.49 -16.03
CA ALA A 193 -14.82 13.47 -16.83
C ALA A 193 -16.13 13.01 -16.16
N TYR A 194 -16.11 12.86 -14.83
CA TYR A 194 -17.28 12.48 -14.07
C TYR A 194 -18.39 13.53 -14.14
N GLU A 195 -18.09 14.80 -13.86
CA GLU A 195 -19.06 15.91 -13.92
C GLU A 195 -19.58 16.13 -15.33
N PHE A 196 -18.72 16.00 -16.36
CA PHE A 196 -19.16 16.05 -17.74
C PHE A 196 -20.24 15.00 -18.02
N LEU A 197 -20.02 13.74 -17.63
CA LEU A 197 -21.02 12.68 -17.80
C LEU A 197 -22.28 12.93 -16.96
N ARG A 198 -22.13 13.37 -15.70
CA ARG A 198 -23.25 13.64 -14.79
C ARG A 198 -24.17 14.75 -15.32
N LEU A 199 -23.60 15.84 -15.82
CA LEU A 199 -24.36 17.00 -16.31
C LEU A 199 -25.05 16.70 -17.64
N ASN A 200 -24.45 15.86 -18.49
CA ASN A 200 -25.01 15.51 -19.80
C ASN A 200 -26.00 14.33 -19.75
N ILE A 201 -26.03 13.56 -18.65
CA ILE A 201 -26.96 12.44 -18.47
C ILE A 201 -27.67 12.56 -17.10
N PRO A 202 -28.68 13.44 -16.97
CA PRO A 202 -29.39 13.67 -15.71
C PRO A 202 -29.99 12.38 -15.13
N GLY A 203 -29.97 12.24 -13.81
CA GLY A 203 -30.55 11.08 -13.10
C GLY A 203 -29.69 9.80 -13.12
N LEU A 204 -28.68 9.71 -14.01
CA LEU A 204 -27.82 8.52 -14.13
C LEU A 204 -26.79 8.40 -13.00
N LEU A 205 -26.08 9.49 -12.71
CA LEU A 205 -24.95 9.50 -11.78
C LEU A 205 -25.20 10.43 -10.58
N PRO A 206 -24.77 10.05 -9.36
CA PRO A 206 -24.94 10.87 -8.15
C PRO A 206 -24.08 12.15 -8.18
N SER A 207 -24.43 13.11 -7.32
CA SER A 207 -23.59 14.30 -7.13
C SER A 207 -22.23 13.95 -6.52
N VAL A 208 -21.22 14.79 -6.78
CA VAL A 208 -19.89 14.62 -6.18
C VAL A 208 -19.94 14.67 -4.64
N GLN A 209 -20.87 15.44 -4.06
CA GLN A 209 -21.08 15.47 -2.61
C GLN A 209 -21.49 14.08 -2.07
N ILE A 210 -22.40 13.37 -2.75
CA ILE A 210 -22.80 12.00 -2.38
C ILE A 210 -21.59 11.06 -2.49
N LEU A 211 -20.78 11.20 -3.54
CA LEU A 211 -19.58 10.37 -3.71
C LEU A 211 -18.53 10.64 -2.62
N GLN A 212 -18.28 11.91 -2.29
CA GLN A 212 -17.36 12.30 -1.23
C GLN A 212 -17.84 11.83 0.13
N ALA A 213 -19.14 11.92 0.40
CA ALA A 213 -19.74 11.35 1.60
C ALA A 213 -19.55 9.83 1.64
N ALA A 214 -19.75 9.12 0.53
CA ALA A 214 -19.52 7.67 0.46
C ALA A 214 -18.05 7.28 0.67
N ILE A 215 -17.10 8.04 0.08
CA ILE A 215 -15.65 7.85 0.29
C ILE A 215 -15.23 8.21 1.72
N SER A 216 -15.91 9.17 2.36
CA SER A 216 -15.63 9.55 3.74
C SER A 216 -16.31 8.62 4.75
N ALA A 217 -17.40 7.96 4.35
CA ALA A 217 -18.16 7.01 5.16
C ALA A 217 -17.59 5.59 5.12
N THR A 218 -16.64 5.27 4.23
CA THR A 218 -15.91 4.02 4.35
C THR A 218 -15.24 3.95 5.72
N GLU A 219 -15.62 2.94 6.50
CA GLU A 219 -15.04 2.67 7.82
C GLU A 219 -13.51 2.72 7.70
N ASN A 220 -12.88 3.54 8.55
CA ASN A 220 -11.44 3.75 8.65
C ASN A 220 -10.78 4.76 7.67
N ASN A 221 -11.25 6.01 7.68
CA ASN A 221 -10.51 7.13 7.07
C ASN A 221 -9.06 7.19 7.58
N LEU A 222 -8.12 7.27 6.63
CA LEU A 222 -6.71 7.49 6.95
C LEU A 222 -6.54 8.89 7.53
N THR A 223 -5.95 8.97 8.71
CA THR A 223 -5.58 10.20 9.40
C THR A 223 -4.07 10.18 9.64
N GLU A 224 -3.44 11.34 9.67
CA GLU A 224 -1.99 11.42 9.81
C GLU A 224 -1.53 10.75 11.11
N GLY A 225 -0.56 9.83 11.01
CA GLY A 225 0.04 9.15 12.17
C GLY A 225 -0.80 8.03 12.77
N LYS A 226 -2.11 7.96 12.47
CA LYS A 226 -2.96 6.93 13.06
C LYS A 226 -2.76 5.57 12.39
N PHE A 227 -2.38 4.59 13.19
CA PHE A 227 -2.29 3.19 12.78
C PHE A 227 -3.67 2.51 12.83
N ASN A 228 -4.15 2.09 11.67
CA ASN A 228 -5.44 1.42 11.52
C ASN A 228 -5.30 -0.11 11.55
N TYR A 229 -5.00 -0.66 12.73
CA TYR A 229 -4.88 -2.11 12.93
C TYR A 229 -6.20 -2.83 12.72
N GLU A 230 -7.30 -2.30 13.26
CA GLU A 230 -8.64 -2.90 13.15
C GLU A 230 -9.08 -3.07 11.69
N GLY A 231 -8.98 -2.01 10.88
CA GLY A 231 -9.34 -2.10 9.46
C GLY A 231 -8.46 -3.07 8.66
N ALA A 232 -7.18 -3.18 9.02
CA ALA A 232 -6.30 -4.19 8.44
C ALA A 232 -6.70 -5.61 8.87
N CYS A 233 -7.11 -5.81 10.12
CA CYS A 233 -7.57 -7.10 10.63
C CYS A 233 -8.88 -7.54 9.96
N ASN A 234 -9.84 -6.62 9.80
CA ASN A 234 -11.07 -6.87 9.07
C ASN A 234 -10.79 -7.27 7.61
N TYR A 235 -9.83 -6.61 6.97
CA TYR A 235 -9.38 -6.99 5.64
C TYR A 235 -8.80 -8.41 5.60
N PHE A 236 -7.88 -8.76 6.51
CA PHE A 236 -7.29 -10.09 6.60
C PHE A 236 -8.36 -11.18 6.83
N ASN A 237 -9.33 -10.92 7.72
CA ASN A 237 -10.44 -11.83 7.97
C ASN A 237 -11.30 -12.07 6.72
N SER A 238 -11.59 -11.02 5.95
CA SER A 238 -12.38 -11.12 4.70
C SER A 238 -11.73 -11.98 3.62
N ILE A 239 -10.40 -12.07 3.61
CA ILE A 239 -9.63 -12.88 2.65
C ILE A 239 -9.08 -14.16 3.29
N GLN A 240 -9.45 -14.45 4.55
CA GLN A 240 -9.01 -15.61 5.32
C GLN A 240 -7.48 -15.77 5.39
N ALA A 241 -6.76 -14.65 5.46
CA ALA A 241 -5.30 -14.65 5.60
C ALA A 241 -4.90 -14.52 7.09
N THR A 242 -3.85 -15.25 7.50
CA THR A 242 -3.30 -15.19 8.86
C THR A 242 -1.83 -14.77 8.90
N LEU A 243 -1.18 -14.68 7.73
CA LEU A 243 0.22 -14.30 7.58
C LEU A 243 0.33 -12.99 6.81
N GLY A 244 1.09 -12.05 7.37
CA GLY A 244 1.35 -10.74 6.77
C GLY A 244 2.83 -10.45 6.65
N PHE A 245 3.19 -9.65 5.64
CA PHE A 245 4.52 -9.07 5.48
C PHE A 245 4.39 -7.55 5.39
N ILE A 246 5.23 -6.81 6.11
CA ILE A 246 5.09 -5.35 6.22
C ILE A 246 6.11 -4.65 5.34
N ALA A 247 5.63 -3.71 4.54
CA ALA A 247 6.45 -2.80 3.76
C ALA A 247 6.42 -1.41 4.40
N GLU A 248 7.60 -0.82 4.53
CA GLU A 248 7.78 0.53 5.03
C GLU A 248 8.73 1.29 4.11
N ASP A 249 8.32 2.49 3.70
CA ASP A 249 9.12 3.35 2.84
C ASP A 249 8.67 4.81 2.99
N ALA A 250 9.51 5.74 2.54
CA ALA A 250 9.23 7.17 2.58
C ALA A 250 9.33 7.83 1.20
N THR A 251 8.52 8.85 0.99
CA THR A 251 8.51 9.63 -0.25
C THR A 251 8.62 11.13 0.04
N ALA A 252 9.30 11.87 -0.82
CA ALA A 252 9.29 13.33 -0.78
C ALA A 252 7.88 13.90 -0.97
N VAL A 253 7.59 14.97 -0.23
CA VAL A 253 6.33 15.73 -0.28
C VAL A 253 6.59 17.22 -0.35
N ILE A 254 5.57 18.00 -0.71
CA ILE A 254 5.61 19.46 -0.62
C ILE A 254 5.55 19.85 0.86
N PRO A 255 6.58 20.52 1.43
CA PRO A 255 6.59 20.91 2.84
C PRO A 255 5.61 22.07 3.09
N LYS A 256 4.34 21.71 3.31
CA LYS A 256 3.24 22.66 3.44
C LYS A 256 2.36 22.32 4.63
N ILE A 257 2.02 23.32 5.44
CA ILE A 257 1.08 23.17 6.55
C ILE A 257 -0.33 23.42 6.03
N THR A 258 -1.26 22.52 6.35
CA THR A 258 -2.66 22.59 5.93
C THR A 258 -3.57 22.18 7.07
N TYR A 259 -4.76 22.77 7.16
CA TYR A 259 -5.71 22.43 8.20
C TYR A 259 -6.65 21.30 7.74
N GLY A 260 -6.67 20.20 8.49
CA GLY A 260 -7.57 19.08 8.28
C GLY A 260 -8.88 19.30 9.03
N THR A 261 -9.94 19.68 8.32
CA THR A 261 -11.26 19.95 8.94
C THR A 261 -11.85 18.73 9.63
N THR A 262 -11.67 17.53 9.06
CA THR A 262 -12.21 16.28 9.62
C THR A 262 -11.50 15.85 10.91
N SER A 263 -10.20 16.11 11.03
CA SER A 263 -9.40 15.74 12.20
C SER A 263 -9.26 16.88 13.22
N ASP A 264 -9.64 18.12 12.87
CA ASP A 264 -9.35 19.34 13.63
C ASP A 264 -7.86 19.45 14.02
N THR A 265 -6.98 19.21 13.05
CA THR A 265 -5.52 19.23 13.22
C THR A 265 -4.82 19.98 12.10
N PHE A 266 -3.66 20.53 12.41
CA PHE A 266 -2.71 21.06 11.43
C PHE A 266 -1.79 19.94 10.95
N VAL A 267 -1.83 19.67 9.65
CA VAL A 267 -1.15 18.57 8.96
C VAL A 267 0.01 19.13 8.14
N GLY A 268 1.18 18.49 8.20
CA GLY A 268 2.38 18.90 7.44
C GLY A 268 3.59 19.28 8.30
N PHE A 269 3.45 19.30 9.63
CA PHE A 269 4.58 19.27 10.55
C PHE A 269 5.16 17.85 10.64
N ALA A 270 6.44 17.72 10.97
CA ALA A 270 6.99 16.42 11.32
C ALA A 270 6.40 15.96 12.66
N LEU A 271 5.76 14.78 12.68
CA LEU A 271 5.16 14.27 13.91
C LEU A 271 6.25 13.77 14.88
N PRO A 272 6.20 14.16 16.17
CA PRO A 272 7.07 13.57 17.17
C PRO A 272 6.72 12.09 17.36
N LEU A 273 7.74 11.29 17.69
CA LEU A 273 7.57 9.87 17.99
C LEU A 273 7.45 9.65 19.50
N ASP A 274 6.66 8.65 19.88
CA ASP A 274 6.59 8.13 21.25
C ASP A 274 7.75 7.16 21.55
N ASN A 275 7.78 6.63 22.77
CA ASN A 275 8.80 5.66 23.19
C ASN A 275 8.74 4.32 22.43
N CYS A 276 7.64 4.06 21.70
CA CYS A 276 7.48 2.91 20.83
C CYS A 276 7.89 3.23 19.38
N GLY A 277 8.43 4.41 19.09
CA GLY A 277 8.79 4.84 17.74
C GLY A 277 7.58 5.11 16.84
N LEU A 278 6.37 5.20 17.39
CA LEU A 278 5.15 5.54 16.66
C LEU A 278 4.88 7.05 16.74
N PRO A 279 4.31 7.67 15.69
CA PRO A 279 3.93 9.07 15.72
C PRO A 279 2.84 9.35 16.77
N ILE A 280 2.97 10.47 17.47
CA ILE A 280 1.97 10.93 18.44
C ILE A 280 0.82 11.61 17.69
N ASN A 281 -0.34 10.96 17.70
CA ASN A 281 -1.53 11.44 16.98
C ASN A 281 -2.04 12.76 17.56
N ASN A 282 -2.63 13.60 16.68
CA ASN A 282 -3.27 14.86 17.04
C ASN A 282 -2.36 15.85 17.80
N THR A 283 -1.03 15.70 17.70
CA THR A 283 -0.05 16.61 18.35
C THR A 283 -0.34 18.08 18.03
N TYR A 284 -0.64 18.38 16.77
CA TYR A 284 -0.84 19.75 16.29
C TYR A 284 -2.34 20.11 16.21
N SER A 285 -3.06 19.99 17.32
CA SER A 285 -4.44 20.50 17.46
C SER A 285 -4.49 21.63 18.48
N THR A 286 -5.05 22.78 18.11
CA THR A 286 -5.18 23.92 19.02
C THR A 286 -6.37 24.80 18.66
N LYS A 287 -6.89 25.49 19.69
CA LYS A 287 -7.90 26.57 19.56
C LYS A 287 -7.27 27.97 19.67
N SER A 288 -5.96 28.06 19.94
CA SER A 288 -5.23 29.32 20.10
C SER A 288 -4.38 29.60 18.87
N PHE A 289 -4.58 30.77 18.26
CA PHE A 289 -3.77 31.24 17.14
C PHE A 289 -2.29 31.41 17.54
N ASN A 290 -2.02 31.91 18.74
CA ASN A 290 -0.65 32.14 19.22
C ASN A 290 0.16 30.83 19.33
N ILE A 291 -0.49 29.75 19.80
CA ILE A 291 0.14 28.42 19.86
C ILE A 291 0.47 27.93 18.44
N PHE A 292 -0.46 28.12 17.51
CA PHE A 292 -0.23 27.74 16.11
C PHE A 292 0.90 28.56 15.46
N GLU A 293 0.98 29.87 15.75
CA GLU A 293 2.08 30.73 15.30
C GLU A 293 3.44 30.31 15.86
N GLU A 294 3.48 29.90 17.12
CA GLU A 294 4.67 29.35 17.75
C GLU A 294 5.13 28.06 17.06
N TRP A 295 4.20 27.14 16.75
CA TRP A 295 4.52 25.91 16.01
C TRP A 295 5.07 26.20 14.62
N CYS A 296 4.45 27.10 13.87
CA CYS A 296 4.94 27.51 12.54
C CYS A 296 6.37 28.05 12.57
N SER A 297 6.79 28.64 13.69
CA SER A 297 8.12 29.23 13.86
C SER A 297 9.17 28.23 14.37
N ASN A 298 8.76 27.29 15.24
CA ASN A 298 9.68 26.43 16.00
C ASN A 298 9.68 24.95 15.58
N THR A 299 8.68 24.50 14.83
CA THR A 299 8.52 23.08 14.47
C THR A 299 8.94 22.83 13.02
N PRO A 300 9.77 21.81 12.75
CA PRO A 300 10.14 21.46 11.38
C PRO A 300 8.94 20.99 10.56
N LYS A 301 8.83 21.48 9.33
CA LYS A 301 7.89 20.94 8.34
C LYS A 301 8.34 19.57 7.86
N ALA A 302 7.40 18.66 7.64
CA ALA A 302 7.67 17.37 7.05
C ALA A 302 8.11 17.54 5.59
N LYS A 303 9.28 16.97 5.26
CA LYS A 303 9.77 16.90 3.87
C LYS A 303 9.52 15.52 3.25
N LEU A 304 9.32 14.53 4.10
CA LEU A 304 9.03 13.15 3.70
C LEU A 304 7.70 12.71 4.31
N LEU A 305 7.01 11.83 3.60
CA LEU A 305 5.88 11.05 4.09
C LEU A 305 6.30 9.59 4.17
N THR A 306 6.24 9.00 5.37
CA THR A 306 6.40 7.57 5.56
C THR A 306 5.05 6.88 5.42
N ALA A 307 5.01 5.72 4.76
CA ALA A 307 3.83 4.89 4.64
C ALA A 307 4.11 3.46 5.11
N HIS A 308 3.10 2.85 5.74
CA HIS A 308 3.15 1.48 6.22
C HIS A 308 2.05 0.65 5.55
N LEU A 309 2.47 -0.36 4.80
CA LEU A 309 1.57 -1.29 4.12
C LEU A 309 1.77 -2.70 4.64
N ILE A 310 0.68 -3.45 4.78
CA ILE A 310 0.71 -4.87 5.09
C ILE A 310 0.23 -5.68 3.89
N GLN A 311 1.07 -6.60 3.42
CA GLN A 311 0.81 -7.51 2.32
C GLN A 311 0.40 -8.87 2.88
N PRO A 312 -0.86 -9.32 2.65
CA PRO A 312 -1.26 -10.66 3.05
C PRO A 312 -0.56 -11.72 2.19
N LEU A 313 -0.20 -12.83 2.82
CA LEU A 313 0.39 -14.01 2.19
C LEU A 313 -0.67 -15.11 2.20
N SER A 314 -1.37 -15.32 1.08
CA SER A 314 -2.47 -16.29 0.96
C SER A 314 -2.35 -17.20 -0.26
N HIS A 315 -3.01 -18.35 -0.21
CA HIS A 315 -3.02 -19.37 -1.27
C HIS A 315 -3.87 -18.98 -2.50
N SER A 316 -4.93 -18.20 -2.31
CA SER A 316 -5.93 -17.91 -3.33
C SER A 316 -5.84 -16.46 -3.79
N SER A 317 -5.19 -16.24 -4.94
CA SER A 317 -4.93 -14.94 -5.58
C SER A 317 -3.99 -14.02 -4.81
N SER A 318 -3.15 -13.24 -5.50
CA SER A 318 -2.25 -12.26 -4.86
C SER A 318 -3.10 -11.11 -4.31
N PRO A 319 -3.36 -11.04 -2.99
CA PRO A 319 -4.22 -10.02 -2.44
C PRO A 319 -3.52 -8.65 -2.52
N SER A 320 -4.30 -7.58 -2.57
CA SER A 320 -3.73 -6.23 -2.60
C SER A 320 -3.15 -5.85 -1.23
N PRO A 321 -2.05 -5.11 -1.17
CA PRO A 321 -1.53 -4.60 0.09
C PRO A 321 -2.48 -3.57 0.70
N TYR A 322 -2.55 -3.56 2.03
CA TYR A 322 -3.39 -2.65 2.80
C TYR A 322 -2.56 -1.56 3.46
N LEU A 323 -2.82 -0.29 3.10
CA LEU A 323 -2.17 0.88 3.72
C LEU A 323 -2.79 1.14 5.09
N PHE A 324 -2.08 0.85 6.18
CA PHE A 324 -2.62 0.99 7.53
C PHE A 324 -2.13 2.23 8.28
N SER A 325 -1.07 2.90 7.82
CA SER A 325 -0.61 4.18 8.40
C SER A 325 0.17 5.01 7.38
N ALA A 326 0.14 6.33 7.54
CA ALA A 326 1.02 7.26 6.86
C ALA A 326 1.18 8.57 7.65
N TYR A 327 2.37 9.17 7.64
CA TYR A 327 2.65 10.41 8.36
C TYR A 327 3.85 11.19 7.85
N GLY A 328 3.87 12.49 8.15
CA GLY A 328 5.00 13.37 7.87
C GLY A 328 6.16 13.16 8.85
N THR A 329 7.39 13.11 8.32
CA THR A 329 8.63 13.01 9.10
C THR A 329 9.68 14.00 8.59
N ASP A 330 10.61 14.37 9.48
CA ASP A 330 11.82 15.12 9.16
C ASP A 330 13.05 14.20 8.97
N ASN A 331 12.83 12.88 8.99
CA ASN A 331 13.88 11.87 8.84
C ASN A 331 14.96 11.95 9.92
N LYS A 332 14.65 12.35 11.16
CA LYS A 332 15.62 12.40 12.28
C LYS A 332 15.48 11.27 13.30
N TYR A 333 14.61 10.29 13.06
CA TYR A 333 14.48 9.11 13.91
C TYR A 333 15.73 8.23 13.84
N LYS A 334 15.94 7.44 14.91
CA LYS A 334 17.06 6.52 15.08
C LYS A 334 16.63 5.08 14.80
N SER A 335 17.60 4.18 14.67
CA SER A 335 17.34 2.74 14.47
C SER A 335 16.60 2.09 15.63
N ILE A 336 16.76 2.60 16.86
CA ILE A 336 15.97 2.11 18.01
C ILE A 336 14.48 2.44 17.86
N ASP A 337 14.14 3.60 17.29
CA ASP A 337 12.75 3.98 17.03
C ASP A 337 12.12 3.03 15.99
N VAL A 338 12.90 2.62 14.98
CA VAL A 338 12.50 1.60 14.01
C VAL A 338 12.21 0.27 14.69
N LEU A 339 13.12 -0.24 15.52
CA LEU A 339 12.97 -1.51 16.23
C LEU A 339 11.75 -1.51 17.16
N SER A 340 11.61 -0.47 17.99
CA SER A 340 10.47 -0.31 18.89
C SER A 340 9.15 -0.30 18.12
N ARG A 341 9.11 0.37 16.97
CA ARG A 341 7.93 0.47 16.11
C ARG A 341 7.58 -0.86 15.48
N TRP A 342 8.54 -1.58 14.92
CA TRP A 342 8.31 -2.91 14.36
C TRP A 342 7.83 -3.90 15.42
N HIS A 343 8.40 -3.85 16.62
CA HIS A 343 7.95 -4.67 17.74
C HIS A 343 6.50 -4.34 18.13
N ARG A 344 6.16 -3.05 18.23
CA ARG A 344 4.81 -2.61 18.57
C ARG A 344 3.78 -3.02 17.51
N ILE A 345 4.12 -2.85 16.23
CA ILE A 345 3.30 -3.29 15.10
C ILE A 345 3.09 -4.81 15.14
N TYR A 346 4.15 -5.58 15.41
CA TYR A 346 4.08 -7.03 15.55
C TYR A 346 3.07 -7.44 16.65
N GLN A 347 3.18 -6.85 17.84
CA GLN A 347 2.31 -7.15 18.98
C GLN A 347 0.83 -6.87 18.68
N GLU A 348 0.54 -5.72 18.07
CA GLU A 348 -0.83 -5.30 17.72
C GLU A 348 -1.49 -6.27 16.73
N TYR A 349 -0.79 -6.68 15.67
CA TYR A 349 -1.32 -7.67 14.73
C TYR A 349 -1.42 -9.06 15.34
N LYS A 350 -0.44 -9.46 16.15
CA LYS A 350 -0.43 -10.76 16.82
C LYS A 350 -1.62 -10.90 17.78
N ALA A 351 -1.97 -9.85 18.52
CA ALA A 351 -3.15 -9.81 19.39
C ALA A 351 -4.46 -10.03 18.61
N ASN A 352 -4.48 -9.73 17.31
CA ASN A 352 -5.62 -9.92 16.42
C ASN A 352 -5.51 -11.19 15.55
N GLY A 353 -4.64 -12.14 15.93
CA GLY A 353 -4.51 -13.43 15.23
C GLY A 353 -3.73 -13.40 13.92
N ILE A 354 -3.07 -12.28 13.59
CA ILE A 354 -2.25 -12.13 12.37
C ILE A 354 -0.78 -12.20 12.75
N ARG A 355 -0.05 -13.16 12.18
CA ARG A 355 1.39 -13.25 12.37
C ARG A 355 2.11 -12.44 11.30
N ILE A 356 2.86 -11.43 11.73
CA ILE A 356 3.80 -10.73 10.85
C ILE A 356 5.05 -11.61 10.68
N LEU A 357 5.32 -12.03 9.44
CA LEU A 357 6.50 -12.84 9.13
C LEU A 357 7.77 -11.99 9.05
N GLY A 358 7.66 -10.77 8.55
CA GLY A 358 8.81 -9.90 8.36
C GLY A 358 8.49 -8.50 7.90
N PHE A 359 9.55 -7.70 7.85
CA PHE A 359 9.55 -6.30 7.44
C PHE A 359 10.45 -6.12 6.22
N SER A 360 10.05 -5.23 5.30
CA SER A 360 10.89 -4.79 4.20
C SER A 360 10.94 -3.29 4.07
N THR A 361 12.14 -2.79 3.77
CA THR A 361 12.43 -1.37 3.59
C THR A 361 13.43 -1.16 2.46
N ASP A 362 13.67 0.11 2.17
CA ASP A 362 14.80 0.52 1.36
C ASP A 362 16.15 0.34 2.10
N CYS A 363 17.22 0.58 1.35
CA CYS A 363 18.60 0.43 1.82
C CYS A 363 19.10 1.66 2.62
N ASP A 364 18.25 2.36 3.37
CA ASP A 364 18.66 3.41 4.31
C ASP A 364 19.47 2.81 5.47
N SER A 365 20.48 3.56 5.94
CA SER A 365 21.40 3.10 6.98
C SER A 365 20.71 2.76 8.30
N ARG A 366 19.67 3.51 8.69
CA ARG A 366 18.99 3.30 9.98
C ARG A 366 18.11 2.06 9.96
N TYR A 367 17.38 1.85 8.86
CA TYR A 367 16.63 0.61 8.68
C TYR A 367 17.58 -0.58 8.60
N LEU A 368 18.70 -0.46 7.89
CA LEU A 368 19.68 -1.52 7.80
C LEU A 368 20.27 -1.87 9.18
N GLN A 369 20.63 -0.86 10.00
CA GLN A 369 21.12 -1.09 11.36
C GLN A 369 20.04 -1.75 12.24
N ALA A 370 18.77 -1.33 12.12
CA ALA A 370 17.65 -1.96 12.81
C ALA A 370 17.45 -3.43 12.36
N MET A 371 17.51 -3.74 11.06
CA MET A 371 17.41 -5.11 10.55
C MET A 371 18.52 -6.00 11.08
N ARG A 372 19.76 -5.52 11.05
CA ARG A 372 20.91 -6.25 11.59
C ARG A 372 20.74 -6.57 13.06
N ALA A 373 20.34 -5.56 13.85
CA ALA A 373 20.01 -5.73 15.25
C ALA A 373 18.85 -6.71 15.46
N SER A 374 17.75 -6.64 14.72
CA SER A 374 16.64 -7.59 14.92
C SER A 374 17.01 -9.03 14.57
N LEU A 375 17.91 -9.23 13.61
CA LEU A 375 18.33 -10.54 13.12
C LEU A 375 19.51 -11.15 13.90
N GLY A 376 20.12 -10.39 14.82
CA GLY A 376 21.41 -10.75 15.42
C GLY A 376 22.53 -10.90 14.38
N PHE A 377 22.42 -10.21 13.25
CA PHE A 377 23.32 -10.31 12.11
C PHE A 377 24.47 -9.30 12.27
N PHE A 378 25.59 -9.77 12.83
CA PHE A 378 26.73 -8.95 13.24
C PHE A 378 26.31 -7.79 14.15
N ALA A 379 25.43 -8.05 15.12
CA ALA A 379 24.90 -7.08 16.06
C ALA A 379 24.61 -7.72 17.42
N GLN A 380 24.76 -6.96 18.51
CA GLN A 380 24.60 -7.45 19.89
C GLN A 380 23.15 -7.55 20.38
N PHE A 381 22.18 -7.05 19.61
CA PHE A 381 20.76 -7.17 19.93
C PHE A 381 20.16 -8.37 19.18
N ALA A 382 19.21 -9.04 19.82
CA ALA A 382 18.27 -9.99 19.23
C ALA A 382 17.15 -10.22 20.25
N TYR A 383 15.93 -10.53 19.80
CA TYR A 383 14.85 -10.86 20.71
C TYR A 383 15.13 -12.21 21.39
N GLN A 384 15.34 -12.19 22.70
CA GLN A 384 15.53 -13.39 23.53
C GLN A 384 14.28 -13.65 24.38
N ASP A 385 14.00 -14.92 24.67
CA ASP A 385 12.91 -15.38 25.55
C ASP A 385 11.49 -14.90 25.18
N HIS A 386 11.28 -14.48 23.93
CA HIS A 386 9.96 -14.04 23.46
C HIS A 386 9.08 -15.26 23.10
N PRO A 387 7.81 -15.34 23.57
CA PRO A 387 6.98 -16.55 23.41
C PRO A 387 6.66 -16.91 21.94
N ASP A 388 6.72 -15.93 21.04
CA ASP A 388 6.45 -16.11 19.61
C ASP A 388 7.69 -16.30 18.72
N LEU A 389 8.87 -16.52 19.29
CA LEU A 389 10.09 -16.77 18.51
C LEU A 389 9.90 -17.97 17.57
N LEU A 390 10.21 -17.77 16.29
CA LEU A 390 10.43 -18.86 15.35
C LEU A 390 11.83 -19.37 15.58
N ASN A 391 12.02 -20.69 15.52
CA ASN A 391 13.34 -21.29 15.58
C ASN A 391 13.58 -22.18 14.35
N ILE A 392 14.84 -22.30 13.95
CA ILE A 392 15.29 -23.27 12.95
C ILE A 392 16.44 -24.10 13.51
N ASP A 393 16.54 -25.38 13.10
CA ASP A 393 17.74 -26.15 13.46
C ASP A 393 18.82 -25.92 12.40
N ILE A 394 19.83 -25.12 12.76
CA ILE A 394 20.96 -24.80 11.88
C ILE A 394 21.95 -25.99 11.88
N PRO A 395 22.20 -26.64 10.74
CA PRO A 395 23.21 -27.68 10.64
C PRO A 395 24.60 -27.15 10.97
N ARG A 396 25.41 -27.94 11.68
CA ARG A 396 26.81 -27.57 12.01
C ARG A 396 27.69 -27.33 10.77
N SER A 397 27.32 -27.89 9.62
CA SER A 397 28.02 -27.67 8.34
C SER A 397 27.75 -26.29 7.74
N TRP A 398 26.79 -25.52 8.26
CA TRP A 398 26.40 -24.21 7.71
C TRP A 398 27.21 -23.07 8.34
N SER A 399 28.54 -23.19 8.30
CA SER A 399 29.47 -22.13 8.74
C SER A 399 29.27 -20.79 8.00
N TRP A 400 28.62 -20.85 6.84
CA TRP A 400 28.35 -19.72 5.97
C TRP A 400 27.10 -18.92 6.35
N PHE A 401 26.27 -19.43 7.28
CA PHE A 401 25.01 -18.83 7.70
C PHE A 401 25.18 -18.03 9.02
N PHE A 402 24.89 -16.73 8.98
CA PHE A 402 25.23 -15.78 10.06
C PHE A 402 24.03 -15.18 10.83
N ILE A 403 22.79 -15.55 10.52
CA ILE A 403 21.61 -15.12 11.29
C ILE A 403 21.40 -16.07 12.49
N GLN A 404 20.94 -15.56 13.63
CA GLN A 404 20.67 -16.39 14.81
C GLN A 404 19.52 -17.39 14.56
N SER A 405 19.55 -18.53 15.26
CA SER A 405 18.57 -19.61 15.09
C SER A 405 17.16 -19.25 15.54
N GLU A 406 16.99 -18.20 16.34
CA GLU A 406 15.70 -17.75 16.87
C GLU A 406 15.40 -16.34 16.39
N GLN A 407 14.21 -16.14 15.81
CA GLN A 407 13.80 -14.88 15.21
C GLN A 407 12.33 -14.60 15.48
N LEU A 408 12.01 -13.37 15.90
CA LEU A 408 10.61 -12.96 16.06
C LEU A 408 9.93 -12.79 14.69
N TYR A 409 10.68 -12.18 13.77
CA TYR A 409 10.33 -11.91 12.38
C TYR A 409 11.64 -11.82 11.57
N ILE A 410 11.55 -11.87 10.25
CA ILE A 410 12.71 -11.70 9.35
C ILE A 410 12.72 -10.32 8.70
N CYS A 411 13.78 -9.98 7.98
CA CYS A 411 13.86 -8.74 7.23
C CYS A 411 14.31 -8.95 5.78
N PHE A 412 13.75 -8.17 4.86
CA PHE A 412 14.17 -8.10 3.46
C PHE A 412 14.44 -6.66 3.04
N GLN A 413 15.58 -6.44 2.42
CA GLN A 413 15.95 -5.22 1.73
C GLN A 413 15.39 -5.22 0.30
N ASP A 414 14.95 -4.07 -0.19
CA ASP A 414 14.35 -3.98 -1.52
C ASP A 414 15.35 -4.36 -2.63
N PRO A 415 15.10 -5.45 -3.39
CA PRO A 415 16.03 -5.92 -4.41
C PRO A 415 16.18 -4.97 -5.60
N ILE A 416 15.17 -4.13 -5.89
CA ILE A 416 15.27 -3.10 -6.93
C ILE A 416 16.25 -2.00 -6.49
N HIS A 417 16.20 -1.60 -5.21
CA HIS A 417 17.15 -0.65 -4.65
C HIS A 417 18.56 -1.23 -4.55
N ILE A 418 18.72 -2.51 -4.22
CA ILE A 418 20.03 -3.19 -4.30
C ILE A 418 20.61 -3.09 -5.71
N CYS A 419 19.84 -3.46 -6.74
CA CYS A 419 20.31 -3.42 -8.14
C CYS A 419 20.69 -2.00 -8.59
N THR A 420 19.88 -1.00 -8.24
CA THR A 420 20.15 0.41 -8.61
C THR A 420 21.34 0.99 -7.84
N LYS A 421 21.52 0.66 -6.54
CA LYS A 421 22.73 1.05 -5.79
C LYS A 421 24.00 0.44 -6.39
N LEU A 422 23.98 -0.85 -6.75
CA LEU A 422 25.10 -1.49 -7.44
C LEU A 422 25.39 -0.83 -8.79
N ARG A 423 24.36 -0.51 -9.59
CA ARG A 423 24.55 0.25 -10.84
C ARG A 423 25.14 1.64 -10.58
N ASN A 424 24.62 2.38 -9.61
CA ASN A 424 25.08 3.74 -9.31
C ASN A 424 26.52 3.74 -8.80
N ARG A 425 26.91 2.72 -8.03
CA ARG A 425 28.30 2.54 -7.58
C ARG A 425 29.26 2.34 -8.77
N LEU A 426 28.83 1.58 -9.78
CA LEU A 426 29.59 1.39 -11.02
C LEU A 426 29.72 2.69 -11.84
N LEU A 427 28.72 3.56 -11.76
CA LEU A 427 28.66 4.85 -12.45
C LEU A 427 29.31 6.00 -11.68
N SER A 428 29.73 5.76 -10.43
CA SER A 428 30.22 6.83 -9.55
C SER A 428 31.65 7.23 -9.90
N GLU A 429 31.89 8.54 -10.00
CA GLU A 429 33.23 9.12 -10.16
C GLU A 429 34.08 9.02 -8.87
N THR A 430 33.45 8.80 -7.72
CA THR A 430 34.12 8.71 -6.40
C THR A 430 34.55 7.29 -6.06
N ALA A 431 34.02 6.30 -6.78
CA ALA A 431 34.36 4.89 -6.64
C ALA A 431 35.41 4.48 -7.68
N THR A 432 36.27 3.53 -7.33
CA THR A 432 37.20 2.93 -8.30
C THR A 432 37.24 1.45 -8.02
N LEU A 433 36.17 0.77 -8.44
CA LEU A 433 35.99 -0.64 -8.19
C LEU A 433 37.14 -1.44 -8.82
N LEU A 434 37.83 -2.22 -8.01
CA LEU A 434 38.99 -3.01 -8.42
C LEU A 434 38.78 -4.45 -8.00
N LEU A 435 38.96 -5.37 -8.95
CA LEU A 435 38.95 -6.79 -8.67
C LEU A 435 40.12 -7.47 -9.39
N GLY A 436 41.06 -8.01 -8.62
CA GLY A 436 42.32 -8.50 -9.16
C GLY A 436 43.12 -7.37 -9.81
N ASN A 437 43.52 -7.60 -11.06
CA ASN A 437 44.22 -6.60 -11.88
C ASN A 437 43.27 -5.95 -12.91
N GLN A 438 41.97 -5.85 -12.61
CA GLN A 438 40.99 -5.27 -13.53
C GLN A 438 40.15 -4.21 -12.84
N LEU A 439 40.00 -3.07 -13.53
CA LEU A 439 39.06 -2.03 -13.17
C LEU A 439 37.65 -2.45 -13.58
N ILE A 440 36.70 -2.25 -12.68
CA ILE A 440 35.28 -2.47 -12.96
C ILE A 440 34.68 -1.09 -13.24
N ASN A 441 34.47 -0.80 -14.51
CA ASN A 441 33.96 0.49 -14.98
C ASN A 441 33.03 0.30 -16.19
N MET A 442 32.56 1.41 -16.79
CA MET A 442 31.63 1.36 -17.92
C MET A 442 32.29 1.23 -19.29
N ASP A 443 33.62 1.31 -19.39
CA ASP A 443 34.32 1.35 -20.68
C ASP A 443 34.01 0.12 -21.55
N PRO A 444 34.01 -1.12 -21.02
CA PRO A 444 33.62 -2.29 -21.83
C PRO A 444 32.15 -2.26 -22.29
N LEU A 445 31.25 -1.65 -21.54
CA LEU A 445 29.85 -1.48 -21.98
C LEU A 445 29.72 -0.40 -23.06
N MET A 446 30.51 0.66 -22.96
CA MET A 446 30.60 1.68 -24.02
C MET A 446 31.20 1.11 -25.30
N ASP A 447 32.20 0.24 -25.19
CA ASP A 447 32.77 -0.51 -26.31
C ASP A 447 31.70 -1.36 -27.01
N LEU A 448 30.89 -2.11 -26.24
CA LEU A 448 29.74 -2.84 -26.79
C LEU A 448 28.77 -1.93 -27.54
N ILE A 449 28.40 -0.80 -26.95
CA ILE A 449 27.42 0.13 -27.54
C ILE A 449 27.94 0.74 -28.85
N ASN A 450 29.25 0.99 -28.94
CA ASN A 450 29.85 1.66 -30.10
C ASN A 450 30.22 0.68 -31.22
N ASN A 451 30.61 -0.55 -30.87
CA ASN A 451 31.25 -1.47 -31.82
C ASN A 451 30.43 -2.73 -32.14
N TYR A 452 29.35 -3.01 -31.42
CA TYR A 452 28.47 -4.16 -31.67
C TYR A 452 27.07 -3.70 -32.10
N SER A 453 26.30 -4.60 -32.73
CA SER A 453 24.95 -4.29 -33.18
C SER A 453 24.00 -4.18 -31.98
N LYS A 454 23.19 -3.11 -31.96
CA LYS A 454 22.11 -2.93 -30.96
C LYS A 454 21.14 -4.12 -30.92
N LEU A 455 20.97 -4.86 -32.01
CA LEU A 455 20.11 -6.05 -32.02
C LEU A 455 20.66 -7.18 -31.15
N ASP A 456 21.97 -7.24 -30.96
CA ASP A 456 22.63 -8.29 -30.18
C ASP A 456 22.60 -7.94 -28.68
N HIS A 457 22.94 -6.69 -28.36
CA HIS A 457 23.13 -6.25 -26.97
C HIS A 457 21.90 -5.52 -26.38
N GLY A 458 21.13 -4.79 -27.18
CA GLY A 458 19.90 -4.09 -26.73
C GLY A 458 20.10 -2.83 -25.88
N LEU A 459 21.35 -2.42 -25.64
CA LEU A 459 21.71 -1.20 -24.87
C LEU A 459 21.63 0.07 -25.72
N VAL A 460 21.45 1.19 -25.03
CA VAL A 460 21.63 2.55 -25.56
C VAL A 460 22.48 3.39 -24.59
N CYS A 461 23.07 4.49 -25.07
CA CYS A 461 23.93 5.36 -24.24
C CYS A 461 23.24 5.89 -22.97
N SER A 462 21.90 6.00 -22.96
CA SER A 462 21.17 6.40 -21.75
C SER A 462 21.14 5.33 -20.67
N ASP A 463 21.29 4.05 -21.02
CA ASP A 463 21.29 2.96 -20.02
C ASP A 463 22.53 3.02 -19.12
N VAL A 464 23.62 3.60 -19.64
CA VAL A 464 24.91 3.79 -18.97
C VAL A 464 25.12 5.22 -18.47
N ASN A 465 24.06 6.03 -18.43
CA ASN A 465 24.13 7.43 -18.00
C ASN A 465 23.87 7.57 -16.48
N PRO A 466 24.72 8.32 -15.74
CA PRO A 466 24.58 8.54 -14.30
C PRO A 466 23.42 9.46 -13.88
N LYS A 467 22.81 10.22 -14.82
CA LYS A 467 21.77 11.22 -14.48
C LYS A 467 20.53 10.64 -13.82
N ASP A 468 20.12 9.43 -14.22
CA ASP A 468 18.95 8.75 -13.65
C ASP A 468 19.41 7.64 -12.70
N ARG A 469 19.55 8.00 -11.43
CA ARG A 469 20.01 7.12 -10.33
C ARG A 469 18.96 6.08 -9.92
N GLN A 470 17.69 6.28 -10.23
CA GLN A 470 16.60 5.37 -9.85
C GLN A 470 16.23 4.39 -11.00
N ASN A 471 17.00 4.38 -12.09
CA ASN A 471 16.68 3.59 -13.27
C ASN A 471 16.99 2.09 -13.11
N TYR A 472 16.01 1.36 -12.57
CA TYR A 472 16.10 -0.10 -12.50
C TYR A 472 16.16 -0.77 -13.87
N ASN A 473 15.44 -0.26 -14.87
CA ASN A 473 15.44 -0.87 -16.21
C ASN A 473 16.84 -0.89 -16.82
N SER A 474 17.61 0.18 -16.62
CA SER A 474 19.02 0.23 -17.02
C SER A 474 19.85 -0.82 -16.29
N ALA A 475 19.68 -0.97 -14.97
CA ALA A 475 20.39 -1.99 -14.19
C ALA A 475 20.07 -3.42 -14.66
N ALA A 476 18.80 -3.69 -15.00
CA ALA A 476 18.36 -4.97 -15.54
C ALA A 476 18.92 -5.25 -16.95
N LYS A 477 19.00 -4.22 -17.81
CA LYS A 477 19.53 -4.36 -19.18
C LYS A 477 21.03 -4.65 -19.20
N ILE A 478 21.82 -3.90 -18.42
CA ILE A 478 23.29 -4.08 -18.41
C ILE A 478 23.70 -5.45 -17.85
N SER A 479 22.84 -6.10 -17.06
CA SER A 479 23.07 -7.41 -16.46
C SER A 479 22.34 -8.55 -17.20
N ASN A 480 21.92 -8.33 -18.45
CA ASN A 480 21.23 -9.34 -19.25
C ASN A 480 22.21 -10.40 -19.81
N ASP A 481 21.72 -11.62 -20.09
CA ASP A 481 22.53 -12.75 -20.55
C ASP A 481 23.32 -12.43 -21.82
N ASN A 482 22.68 -11.78 -22.80
CA ASN A 482 23.35 -11.37 -24.04
C ASN A 482 24.57 -10.48 -23.77
N ILE A 483 24.45 -9.55 -22.81
CA ILE A 483 25.56 -8.67 -22.43
C ILE A 483 26.68 -9.46 -21.79
N LEU A 484 26.35 -10.34 -20.84
CA LEU A 484 27.34 -11.17 -20.15
C LEU A 484 28.06 -12.12 -21.11
N ILE A 485 27.40 -12.59 -22.17
CA ILE A 485 28.01 -13.40 -23.21
C ILE A 485 28.96 -12.54 -24.07
N LEU A 486 28.49 -11.39 -24.56
CA LEU A 486 29.28 -10.51 -25.42
C LEU A 486 30.50 -9.93 -24.72
N LEU A 487 30.39 -9.58 -23.43
CA LEU A 487 31.51 -9.06 -22.64
C LEU A 487 32.69 -10.04 -22.62
N LYS A 488 32.47 -11.36 -22.70
CA LYS A 488 33.58 -12.35 -22.73
C LYS A 488 34.52 -12.18 -23.92
N ASN A 489 34.06 -11.52 -24.99
CA ASN A 489 34.87 -11.25 -26.18
C ASN A 489 35.67 -9.95 -26.09
N ILE A 490 35.43 -9.12 -25.06
CA ILE A 490 36.13 -7.86 -24.85
C ILE A 490 37.30 -8.06 -23.88
N THR A 491 38.46 -7.52 -24.24
CA THR A 491 39.65 -7.56 -23.37
C THR A 491 39.43 -6.75 -22.09
N ASN A 492 39.95 -7.23 -20.96
CA ASN A 492 39.84 -6.57 -19.64
C ASN A 492 38.40 -6.36 -19.11
N SER A 493 37.40 -7.05 -19.65
CA SER A 493 36.00 -6.94 -19.21
C SER A 493 35.60 -7.93 -18.10
N PHE A 494 36.50 -8.86 -17.73
CA PHE A 494 36.13 -10.02 -16.91
C PHE A 494 35.65 -9.64 -15.51
N GLY A 495 36.30 -8.67 -14.86
CA GLY A 495 35.87 -8.12 -13.57
C GLY A 495 34.49 -7.46 -13.66
N LEU A 496 34.22 -6.74 -14.75
CA LEU A 496 32.88 -6.18 -15.02
C LEU A 496 31.85 -7.29 -15.26
N ASN A 497 32.23 -8.36 -15.96
CA ASN A 497 31.37 -9.52 -16.18
C ASN A 497 30.93 -10.15 -14.85
N ILE A 498 31.87 -10.36 -13.91
CA ILE A 498 31.59 -10.86 -12.56
C ILE A 498 30.66 -9.89 -11.81
N TYR A 499 30.92 -8.59 -11.89
CA TYR A 499 30.10 -7.56 -11.23
C TYR A 499 28.64 -7.59 -11.73
N LEU A 500 28.45 -7.64 -13.04
CA LEU A 500 27.12 -7.65 -13.66
C LEU A 500 26.41 -8.99 -13.43
N GLN A 501 27.13 -10.11 -13.32
CA GLN A 501 26.57 -11.39 -12.87
C GLN A 501 26.01 -11.30 -11.44
N ALA A 502 26.65 -10.54 -10.54
CA ALA A 502 26.11 -10.34 -9.19
C ALA A 502 24.76 -9.58 -9.23
N ILE A 503 24.67 -8.51 -10.04
CA ILE A 503 23.40 -7.78 -10.25
C ILE A 503 22.33 -8.70 -10.86
N GLN A 504 22.69 -9.49 -11.88
CA GLN A 504 21.80 -10.45 -12.51
C GLN A 504 21.27 -11.46 -11.48
N SER A 505 22.15 -11.96 -10.61
CA SER A 505 21.81 -12.96 -9.60
C SER A 505 20.83 -12.41 -8.55
N VAL A 506 21.00 -11.16 -8.10
CA VAL A 506 20.01 -10.48 -7.24
C VAL A 506 18.64 -10.38 -7.93
N ARG A 507 18.61 -9.99 -9.21
CA ARG A 507 17.38 -9.90 -10.00
C ARG A 507 16.66 -11.25 -10.11
N LEU A 508 17.39 -12.32 -10.45
CA LEU A 508 16.83 -13.67 -10.62
C LEU A 508 16.34 -14.25 -9.28
N ALA A 509 17.02 -13.95 -8.18
CA ALA A 509 16.65 -14.44 -6.85
C ALA A 509 15.37 -13.78 -6.30
N TYR A 510 15.20 -12.47 -6.48
CA TYR A 510 14.18 -11.72 -5.72
C TYR A 510 13.13 -11.00 -6.57
N ILE A 511 13.43 -10.69 -7.84
CA ILE A 511 12.55 -9.88 -8.70
C ILE A 511 11.83 -10.72 -9.74
N ASP A 512 12.53 -11.66 -10.37
CA ASP A 512 11.91 -12.55 -11.35
C ASP A 512 10.86 -13.43 -10.66
N LYS A 513 9.66 -13.51 -11.25
CA LYS A 513 8.52 -14.26 -10.71
C LYS A 513 8.55 -15.73 -11.12
N ASN A 514 9.32 -16.07 -12.16
CA ASN A 514 9.35 -17.42 -12.72
C ASN A 514 10.41 -18.32 -12.06
N THR A 515 11.34 -17.76 -11.30
CA THR A 515 12.39 -18.51 -10.59
C THR A 515 11.80 -19.36 -9.48
N ASP A 516 12.12 -20.65 -9.44
CA ASP A 516 11.74 -21.54 -8.34
C ASP A 516 12.53 -21.28 -7.06
N ILE A 517 12.12 -21.85 -5.93
CA ILE A 517 12.74 -21.53 -4.64
C ILE A 517 14.21 -21.98 -4.52
N ILE A 518 14.57 -23.14 -5.09
CA ILE A 518 15.93 -23.68 -5.00
C ILE A 518 16.87 -22.88 -5.90
N GLU A 519 16.40 -22.50 -7.09
CA GLU A 519 17.10 -21.59 -7.99
C GLU A 519 17.26 -20.20 -7.37
N ARG A 520 16.24 -19.68 -6.66
CA ARG A 520 16.37 -18.41 -5.93
C ARG A 520 17.47 -18.46 -4.89
N ILE A 521 17.55 -19.56 -4.12
CA ILE A 521 18.63 -19.77 -3.14
C ILE A 521 19.97 -19.83 -3.86
N TYR A 522 20.08 -20.57 -4.96
CA TYR A 522 21.30 -20.63 -5.76
C TYR A 522 21.75 -19.22 -6.21
N TYR A 523 20.88 -18.43 -6.84
CA TYR A 523 21.24 -17.09 -7.32
C TYR A 523 21.52 -16.11 -6.19
N ALA A 524 20.75 -16.15 -5.09
CA ALA A 524 21.03 -15.36 -3.90
C ALA A 524 22.47 -15.60 -3.42
N TRP A 525 22.86 -16.86 -3.30
CA TRP A 525 24.19 -17.23 -2.82
C TRP A 525 25.31 -17.04 -3.85
N VAL A 526 25.02 -17.07 -5.15
CA VAL A 526 26.01 -16.63 -6.17
C VAL A 526 26.41 -15.18 -5.91
N SER A 527 25.44 -14.28 -5.68
CA SER A 527 25.74 -12.87 -5.38
C SER A 527 26.51 -12.69 -4.07
N VAL A 528 26.14 -13.42 -3.01
CA VAL A 528 26.85 -13.42 -1.73
C VAL A 528 28.30 -13.86 -1.90
N PHE A 529 28.55 -15.01 -2.54
CA PHE A 529 29.92 -15.53 -2.67
C PHE A 529 30.79 -14.69 -3.59
N ILE A 530 30.22 -14.01 -4.61
CA ILE A 530 30.97 -13.04 -5.40
C ILE A 530 31.50 -11.92 -4.49
N PHE A 531 30.62 -11.33 -3.67
CA PHE A 531 31.03 -10.23 -2.79
C PHE A 531 31.90 -10.67 -1.62
N ARG A 532 31.66 -11.84 -1.01
CA ARG A 532 32.56 -12.42 0.00
C ARG A 532 33.96 -12.68 -0.55
N SER A 533 34.06 -13.30 -1.72
CA SER A 533 35.36 -13.57 -2.37
C SER A 533 36.11 -12.29 -2.68
N TRP A 534 35.38 -11.26 -3.14
CA TRP A 534 35.96 -9.95 -3.41
C TRP A 534 36.42 -9.26 -2.12
N LEU A 535 35.59 -9.27 -1.06
CA LEU A 535 35.94 -8.72 0.25
C LEU A 535 37.20 -9.38 0.83
N VAL A 536 37.24 -10.72 0.86
CA VAL A 536 38.42 -11.47 1.34
C VAL A 536 39.68 -11.10 0.56
N TRP A 537 39.57 -10.95 -0.77
CA TRP A 537 40.71 -10.53 -1.58
C TRP A 537 41.15 -9.10 -1.25
N ILE A 538 40.23 -8.15 -1.15
CA ILE A 538 40.53 -6.78 -0.75
C ILE A 538 41.21 -6.78 0.62
N ASP A 539 40.63 -7.44 1.62
CA ASP A 539 41.14 -7.45 2.99
C ASP A 539 42.53 -8.05 3.11
N SER A 540 42.85 -9.06 2.30
CA SER A 540 44.19 -9.65 2.24
C SER A 540 45.30 -8.72 1.72
N LYS A 541 44.94 -7.57 1.12
CA LYS A 541 45.89 -6.63 0.51
C LYS A 541 46.09 -5.38 1.35
N ASP A 542 47.34 -4.94 1.46
CA ASP A 542 47.63 -3.62 1.99
C ASP A 542 47.14 -2.54 1.02
N LYS A 543 46.70 -1.40 1.56
CA LYS A 543 46.24 -0.28 0.73
C LYS A 543 47.30 0.14 -0.30
N LYS A 544 48.58 0.16 0.08
CA LYS A 544 49.69 0.52 -0.80
C LYS A 544 49.80 -0.40 -2.03
N ASP A 545 49.50 -1.68 -1.88
CA ASP A 545 49.49 -2.64 -2.99
C ASP A 545 48.34 -2.35 -3.95
N LEU A 546 47.16 -2.03 -3.40
CA LEU A 546 45.98 -1.67 -4.21
C LEU A 546 46.22 -0.34 -4.96
N ASP A 547 46.79 0.67 -4.29
CA ASP A 547 47.19 1.94 -4.90
C ASP A 547 48.18 1.71 -6.07
N LEU A 548 49.15 0.81 -5.89
CA LEU A 548 50.12 0.47 -6.93
C LEU A 548 49.45 -0.17 -8.16
N ILE A 549 48.53 -1.10 -7.95
CA ILE A 549 47.76 -1.73 -9.04
C ILE A 549 46.98 -0.65 -9.82
N ILE A 550 46.33 0.27 -9.12
CA ILE A 550 45.55 1.35 -9.75
C ILE A 550 46.43 2.31 -10.53
N SER A 551 47.55 2.74 -9.95
CA SER A 551 48.52 3.62 -10.60
C SER A 551 49.02 3.01 -11.92
N GLN A 552 49.28 1.70 -11.93
CA GLN A 552 49.67 0.96 -13.14
C GLN A 552 48.55 0.85 -14.17
N LEU A 553 47.31 0.58 -13.75
CA LEU A 553 46.17 0.44 -14.66
C LEU A 553 45.72 1.77 -15.29
N LEU A 554 45.82 2.87 -14.55
CA LEU A 554 45.38 4.20 -14.98
C LEU A 554 46.52 5.08 -15.52
N ASN A 555 47.77 4.59 -15.52
CA ASN A 555 48.97 5.38 -15.84
C ASN A 555 49.05 6.70 -15.04
N LEU A 556 48.75 6.64 -13.74
CA LEU A 556 48.77 7.78 -12.83
C LEU A 556 50.02 7.76 -11.94
N ASP A 557 50.47 8.94 -11.49
CA ASP A 557 51.44 9.01 -10.39
C ASP A 557 50.84 8.39 -9.11
N LEU A 558 51.67 7.64 -8.37
CA LEU A 558 51.33 7.09 -7.06
C LEU A 558 50.91 8.17 -6.08
N ASN A 559 51.50 9.38 -6.15
CA ASN A 559 51.12 10.49 -5.28
C ASN A 559 49.72 11.02 -5.60
N ASP A 560 49.35 11.11 -6.87
CA ASP A 560 48.01 11.49 -7.30
C ASP A 560 46.97 10.43 -6.91
N THR A 561 47.36 9.15 -7.02
CA THR A 561 46.54 8.00 -6.63
C THR A 561 46.24 8.03 -5.12
N LYS A 562 47.25 8.28 -4.27
CA LYS A 562 47.07 8.40 -2.81
C LYS A 562 46.17 9.56 -2.40
N LYS A 563 46.25 10.69 -3.12
CA LYS A 563 45.45 11.88 -2.85
C LYS A 563 43.98 11.68 -3.26
N LYS A 564 43.76 11.00 -4.39
CA LYS A 564 42.45 10.72 -4.95
C LYS A 564 41.74 9.56 -4.24
N TYR A 565 42.47 8.54 -3.81
CA TYR A 565 41.92 7.34 -3.17
C TYR A 565 42.38 7.23 -1.72
N GLN A 566 41.55 7.72 -0.82
CA GLN A 566 41.90 7.89 0.58
C GLN A 566 41.61 6.65 1.42
N VAL A 567 40.62 5.84 1.02
CA VAL A 567 40.16 4.70 1.84
C VAL A 567 40.05 3.46 0.98
N LYS A 568 40.52 2.32 1.51
CA LYS A 568 40.46 0.99 0.87
C LYS A 568 39.05 0.61 0.37
N ARG A 569 38.01 1.15 1.02
CA ARG A 569 36.60 0.97 0.68
C ARG A 569 36.22 1.48 -0.72
N GLN A 570 36.98 2.40 -1.31
CA GLN A 570 36.72 2.90 -2.66
C GLN A 570 36.91 1.82 -3.74
N TYR A 571 37.63 0.74 -3.43
CA TYR A 571 37.89 -0.40 -4.31
C TYR A 571 36.79 -1.47 -4.31
N PHE A 572 35.78 -1.34 -3.45
CA PHE A 572 34.69 -2.30 -3.26
C PHE A 572 33.32 -1.62 -3.40
N ILE A 573 32.27 -2.45 -3.43
CA ILE A 573 30.89 -1.95 -3.26
C ILE A 573 30.73 -1.32 -1.87
N THR A 574 29.66 -0.55 -1.69
CA THR A 574 29.37 0.00 -0.37
C THR A 574 28.99 -1.14 0.59
N TYR A 575 29.38 -1.00 1.86
CA TYR A 575 29.08 -2.02 2.86
C TYR A 575 27.56 -2.17 3.08
N GLN A 576 26.80 -1.09 2.96
CA GLN A 576 25.33 -1.14 2.99
C GLN A 576 24.81 -2.07 1.90
N SER A 577 25.26 -1.91 0.65
CA SER A 577 24.84 -2.77 -0.45
C SER A 577 25.23 -4.23 -0.21
N TYR A 578 26.43 -4.44 0.35
CA TYR A 578 26.91 -5.78 0.72
C TYR A 578 26.00 -6.44 1.77
N PHE A 579 25.68 -5.74 2.86
CA PHE A 579 24.78 -6.26 3.89
C PHE A 579 23.35 -6.47 3.40
N CYS A 580 22.83 -5.63 2.51
CA CYS A 580 21.52 -5.85 1.93
C CYS A 580 21.46 -7.18 1.15
N VAL A 581 22.51 -7.52 0.41
CA VAL A 581 22.63 -8.79 -0.31
C VAL A 581 22.71 -9.97 0.67
N GLU A 582 23.54 -9.85 1.72
CA GLU A 582 23.68 -10.89 2.74
C GLU A 582 22.37 -11.12 3.52
N ILE A 583 21.72 -10.06 4.03
CA ILE A 583 20.47 -10.14 4.80
C ILE A 583 19.39 -10.85 3.98
N ASN A 584 19.19 -10.47 2.72
CA ASN A 584 18.18 -11.12 1.87
C ASN A 584 18.46 -12.61 1.69
N ALA A 585 19.72 -12.99 1.45
CA ALA A 585 20.09 -14.39 1.23
C ALA A 585 19.90 -15.26 2.48
N HIS A 586 20.22 -14.71 3.65
CA HIS A 586 20.04 -15.40 4.92
C HIS A 586 18.56 -15.49 5.30
N SER A 587 17.80 -14.40 5.16
CA SER A 587 16.34 -14.41 5.39
C SER A 587 15.62 -15.40 4.50
N LEU A 588 16.05 -15.54 3.24
CA LEU A 588 15.51 -16.54 2.31
C LEU A 588 15.77 -17.98 2.79
N ILE A 589 16.99 -18.29 3.25
CA ILE A 589 17.29 -19.62 3.81
C ILE A 589 16.52 -19.86 5.10
N TYR A 590 16.37 -18.84 5.96
CA TYR A 590 15.61 -18.95 7.20
C TYR A 590 14.15 -19.34 6.91
N LEU A 591 13.50 -18.63 6.00
CA LEU A 591 12.14 -18.95 5.54
C LEU A 591 12.04 -20.34 4.93
N ALA A 592 12.95 -20.67 3.99
CA ALA A 592 12.94 -21.96 3.32
C ALA A 592 13.09 -23.10 4.34
N THR A 593 13.89 -22.90 5.39
CA THR A 593 14.09 -23.85 6.47
C THR A 593 12.84 -24.00 7.33
N LEU A 594 12.16 -22.91 7.71
CA LEU A 594 10.89 -22.98 8.44
C LEU A 594 9.81 -23.74 7.66
N VAL A 595 9.75 -23.56 6.35
CA VAL A 595 8.81 -24.31 5.49
C VAL A 595 9.23 -25.78 5.37
N CYS A 596 10.54 -26.08 5.22
CA CYS A 596 11.05 -27.47 5.24
C CYS A 596 10.66 -28.19 6.55
N GLU A 597 10.73 -27.49 7.66
CA GLU A 597 10.44 -28.02 9.00
C GLU A 597 8.93 -28.08 9.32
N GLY A 598 8.07 -27.65 8.39
CA GLY A 598 6.62 -27.64 8.58
C GLY A 598 6.13 -26.57 9.58
N LYS A 599 6.98 -25.61 9.96
CA LYS A 599 6.66 -24.52 10.89
C LYS A 599 5.93 -23.37 10.22
N LEU A 600 6.09 -23.21 8.91
CA LEU A 600 5.37 -22.23 8.09
C LEU A 600 4.77 -22.88 6.84
N PRO A 601 3.66 -22.34 6.31
CA PRO A 601 3.09 -22.80 5.05
C PRO A 601 3.94 -22.32 3.87
N PHE A 602 3.76 -22.97 2.72
CA PHE A 602 4.62 -22.75 1.55
C PHE A 602 4.49 -21.32 0.97
N GLU A 603 3.36 -20.66 1.18
CA GLU A 603 3.06 -19.28 0.79
C GLU A 603 4.00 -18.27 1.44
N ALA A 604 4.62 -18.63 2.57
CA ALA A 604 5.69 -17.86 3.18
C ALA A 604 6.91 -17.70 2.24
N LEU A 605 7.01 -18.48 1.17
CA LEU A 605 8.07 -18.41 0.16
C LEU A 605 7.67 -17.63 -1.09
N ASN A 606 6.57 -16.86 -1.05
CA ASN A 606 6.24 -15.93 -2.13
C ASN A 606 7.12 -14.67 -2.06
N ILE A 607 8.40 -14.84 -2.43
CA ILE A 607 9.45 -13.81 -2.32
C ILE A 607 9.10 -12.53 -3.10
N SER A 608 8.31 -12.64 -4.17
CA SER A 608 7.88 -11.49 -4.96
C SER A 608 7.00 -10.48 -4.19
N LEU A 609 6.44 -10.91 -3.05
CA LEU A 609 5.61 -10.10 -2.15
C LEU A 609 6.37 -9.56 -0.93
N GLN A 610 7.66 -9.90 -0.76
CA GLN A 610 8.46 -9.59 0.42
C GLN A 610 9.48 -8.48 0.12
N ASN A 611 8.98 -7.32 -0.28
CA ASN A 611 9.77 -6.14 -0.59
C ASN A 611 8.93 -4.85 -0.41
N SER A 612 9.58 -3.69 -0.38
CA SER A 612 8.92 -2.40 -0.18
C SER A 612 8.31 -1.80 -1.45
N GLN A 613 8.32 -2.49 -2.61
CA GLN A 613 7.77 -1.95 -3.86
C GLN A 613 6.26 -1.69 -3.81
N THR A 614 5.55 -2.30 -2.86
CA THR A 614 4.15 -1.97 -2.59
C THR A 614 3.97 -0.52 -2.13
N CYS A 615 4.93 0.04 -1.37
CA CYS A 615 4.94 1.44 -0.99
C CYS A 615 5.12 2.34 -2.22
N GLU A 616 6.12 2.05 -3.06
CA GLU A 616 6.35 2.80 -4.31
C GLU A 616 5.15 2.67 -5.28
N GLY A 617 4.48 1.53 -5.31
CA GLY A 617 3.20 1.34 -6.01
C GLY A 617 2.10 2.27 -5.49
N MET A 618 1.98 2.41 -4.17
CA MET A 618 1.03 3.32 -3.53
C MET A 618 1.38 4.79 -3.83
N PHE A 619 2.65 5.17 -3.71
CA PHE A 619 3.10 6.54 -4.01
C PHE A 619 2.84 6.90 -5.47
N ARG A 620 3.20 6.04 -6.43
CA ARG A 620 2.90 6.27 -7.85
C ARG A 620 1.41 6.39 -8.12
N SER A 621 0.58 5.56 -7.48
CA SER A 621 -0.87 5.63 -7.62
C SER A 621 -1.43 6.94 -7.06
N ALA A 622 -0.94 7.39 -5.90
CA ALA A 622 -1.32 8.67 -5.31
C ALA A 622 -0.85 9.87 -6.17
N ARG A 623 0.33 9.78 -6.80
CA ARG A 623 0.81 10.79 -7.77
C ARG A 623 -0.04 10.86 -9.03
N ALA A 624 -0.50 9.70 -9.52
CA ALA A 624 -1.30 9.60 -10.74
C ALA A 624 -2.74 10.13 -10.58
N ILE A 625 -3.28 10.13 -9.35
CA ILE A 625 -4.59 10.74 -9.05
C ILE A 625 -4.39 12.25 -8.85
N SER A 626 -4.18 12.99 -9.94
CA SER A 626 -4.24 14.45 -9.99
C SER A 626 -5.41 14.91 -10.89
N SER A 627 -5.87 16.15 -10.75
CA SER A 627 -6.90 16.67 -11.66
C SER A 627 -6.31 16.87 -13.05
N ILE A 628 -7.15 16.78 -14.09
CA ILE A 628 -6.75 17.05 -15.49
C ILE A 628 -6.24 18.50 -15.65
N THR A 629 -6.69 19.40 -14.77
CA THR A 629 -6.30 20.83 -14.71
C THR A 629 -5.01 21.08 -13.94
N SER A 630 -4.48 20.09 -13.21
CA SER A 630 -3.24 20.20 -12.44
C SER A 630 -2.30 19.03 -12.76
N ALA A 631 -1.21 19.34 -13.47
CA ALA A 631 -0.10 18.41 -13.70
C ALA A 631 0.75 18.15 -12.44
N GLY A 632 0.27 18.55 -11.25
CA GLY A 632 0.98 18.41 -9.98
C GLY A 632 1.16 16.94 -9.58
N VAL A 633 2.30 16.37 -9.96
CA VAL A 633 2.76 15.04 -9.53
C VAL A 633 3.04 15.03 -8.03
N ASN A 634 3.50 16.15 -7.47
CA ASN A 634 3.81 16.29 -6.05
C ASN A 634 2.56 16.59 -5.22
N PHE A 635 2.59 16.21 -3.95
CA PHE A 635 1.49 16.42 -3.00
C PHE A 635 2.00 16.84 -1.63
N THR A 636 1.16 17.52 -0.86
CA THR A 636 1.33 17.71 0.59
C THR A 636 0.91 16.44 1.34
N ILE A 637 1.21 16.34 2.63
CA ILE A 637 0.76 15.22 3.48
C ILE A 637 -0.77 15.06 3.41
N LEU A 638 -1.54 16.12 3.63
CA LEU A 638 -3.00 16.06 3.61
C LEU A 638 -3.55 15.62 2.23
N GLN A 639 -2.92 16.07 1.15
CA GLN A 639 -3.29 15.65 -0.20
C GLN A 639 -3.03 14.15 -0.41
N PHE A 640 -1.92 13.61 0.07
CA PHE A 640 -1.67 12.17 0.04
C PHE A 640 -2.77 11.41 0.77
N LEU A 641 -3.10 11.79 2.01
CA LEU A 641 -4.11 11.11 2.82
C LEU A 641 -5.48 11.07 2.11
N LYS A 642 -5.89 12.20 1.52
CA LYS A 642 -7.11 12.28 0.70
C LYS A 642 -7.08 11.35 -0.52
N ARG A 643 -5.97 11.33 -1.27
CA ARG A 643 -5.80 10.47 -2.46
C ARG A 643 -5.74 8.99 -2.08
N ALA A 644 -5.10 8.65 -0.96
CA ALA A 644 -5.04 7.31 -0.41
C ALA A 644 -6.43 6.80 0.00
N ASN A 645 -7.29 7.63 0.59
CA ASN A 645 -8.68 7.25 0.89
C ASN A 645 -9.48 6.95 -0.39
N LYS A 646 -9.28 7.73 -1.46
CA LYS A 646 -9.88 7.43 -2.78
C LYS A 646 -9.41 6.07 -3.33
N LEU A 647 -8.11 5.77 -3.22
CA LEU A 647 -7.54 4.49 -3.64
C LEU A 647 -8.08 3.30 -2.84
N ARG A 648 -8.25 3.44 -1.52
CA ARG A 648 -8.83 2.41 -0.66
C ARG A 648 -10.29 2.14 -1.02
N ALA A 649 -11.09 3.18 -1.24
CA ALA A 649 -12.46 3.02 -1.71
C ALA A 649 -12.52 2.23 -3.03
N LEU A 650 -11.62 2.54 -3.98
CA LEU A 650 -11.50 1.79 -5.23
C LEU A 650 -11.06 0.34 -5.02
N GLN A 651 -10.14 0.07 -4.10
CA GLN A 651 -9.71 -1.29 -3.75
C GLN A 651 -10.85 -2.10 -3.13
N ASN A 652 -11.64 -1.52 -2.23
CA ASN A 652 -12.80 -2.19 -1.63
C ASN A 652 -13.83 -2.58 -2.70
N ILE A 653 -14.08 -1.70 -3.67
CA ILE A 653 -14.98 -1.99 -4.81
C ILE A 653 -14.41 -3.11 -5.70
N LYS A 654 -13.08 -3.13 -5.93
CA LYS A 654 -12.43 -4.21 -6.69
C LYS A 654 -12.53 -5.55 -5.98
N ASN A 655 -12.38 -5.58 -4.66
CA ASN A 655 -12.44 -6.82 -3.88
C ASN A 655 -13.87 -7.39 -3.83
N SER A 656 -14.90 -6.53 -3.85
CA SER A 656 -16.30 -6.95 -3.93
C SER A 656 -16.80 -7.19 -5.37
N SER A 657 -15.91 -7.13 -6.38
CA SER A 657 -16.31 -7.23 -7.80
C SER A 657 -16.92 -8.58 -8.21
N HIS A 658 -16.64 -9.65 -7.46
CA HIS A 658 -17.28 -10.96 -7.66
C HIS A 658 -18.79 -10.94 -7.37
N GLU A 659 -19.23 -10.05 -6.47
CA GLU A 659 -20.66 -9.85 -6.15
C GLU A 659 -21.29 -8.74 -6.99
N ASN A 660 -20.47 -7.78 -7.46
CA ASN A 660 -20.95 -6.52 -8.06
C ASN A 660 -20.93 -6.50 -9.60
N HIS A 661 -20.52 -7.57 -10.29
CA HIS A 661 -20.44 -7.64 -11.77
C HIS A 661 -19.60 -6.53 -12.46
N LEU A 662 -18.88 -5.69 -11.71
CA LEU A 662 -18.03 -4.64 -12.26
C LEU A 662 -16.73 -5.24 -12.81
N ARG A 663 -16.43 -4.94 -14.07
CA ARG A 663 -15.21 -5.40 -14.74
C ARG A 663 -14.17 -4.29 -14.75
N PHE A 664 -13.03 -4.53 -14.12
CA PHE A 664 -11.88 -3.64 -14.18
C PHE A 664 -10.90 -4.08 -15.27
N PRO A 665 -10.30 -3.13 -16.01
CA PRO A 665 -9.32 -3.47 -17.03
C PRO A 665 -8.11 -4.16 -16.39
N GLN A 666 -7.81 -5.37 -16.84
CA GLN A 666 -6.55 -6.04 -16.54
C GLN A 666 -5.54 -5.64 -17.61
N HIS A 667 -4.37 -5.16 -17.20
CA HIS A 667 -3.32 -4.82 -18.15
C HIS A 667 -2.96 -6.06 -18.98
N HIS A 668 -2.92 -5.95 -20.32
CA HIS A 668 -2.69 -7.07 -21.25
C HIS A 668 -1.40 -7.87 -20.97
N LYS A 669 -0.41 -7.25 -20.31
CA LYS A 669 0.80 -7.93 -19.83
C LYS A 669 0.56 -8.87 -18.64
N LEU A 670 -0.38 -8.56 -17.74
CA LEU A 670 -0.77 -9.40 -16.60
C LEU A 670 -1.66 -10.58 -17.04
N ALA A 671 -2.46 -10.39 -18.10
CA ALA A 671 -3.29 -11.46 -18.67
C ALA A 671 -2.45 -12.64 -19.21
N LYS A 672 -1.25 -12.37 -19.75
CA LYS A 672 -0.29 -13.42 -20.15
C LYS A 672 0.37 -14.12 -18.96
N THR A 673 0.52 -13.44 -17.83
CA THR A 673 1.11 -14.02 -16.61
C THR A 673 0.12 -14.93 -15.88
N ASN A 674 -1.18 -14.62 -15.91
CA ASN A 674 -2.25 -15.43 -15.30
C ASN A 674 -2.55 -16.73 -16.07
N GLN A 675 -2.05 -16.92 -17.30
CA GLN A 675 -2.13 -18.20 -18.01
C GLN A 675 -1.07 -19.21 -17.54
N VAL A 676 -0.05 -18.77 -16.79
CA VAL A 676 0.82 -19.69 -16.05
C VAL A 676 0.18 -19.91 -14.68
N THR A 677 -0.92 -20.68 -14.70
CA THR A 677 -1.38 -21.37 -13.50
C THR A 677 -0.23 -22.26 -13.05
N SER A 678 0.30 -21.96 -11.86
CA SER A 678 0.98 -22.89 -10.96
C SER A 678 1.52 -24.14 -11.65
N THR A 679 2.70 -24.04 -12.28
CA THR A 679 3.55 -25.21 -12.36
C THR A 679 3.71 -25.67 -10.92
N GLY A 680 3.12 -26.83 -10.61
CA GLY A 680 3.09 -27.38 -9.26
C GLY A 680 4.51 -27.38 -8.72
N GLN A 681 4.80 -26.45 -7.81
CA GLN A 681 6.07 -26.47 -7.10
C GLN A 681 6.02 -27.72 -6.25
N ASP A 682 6.90 -28.66 -6.59
CA ASP A 682 6.96 -29.97 -5.98
C ASP A 682 7.36 -29.77 -4.52
N LYS A 683 6.37 -29.69 -3.62
CA LYS A 683 6.57 -29.50 -2.17
C LYS A 683 7.54 -30.53 -1.59
N ASN A 684 7.70 -31.67 -2.26
CA ASN A 684 8.61 -32.76 -1.90
C ASN A 684 10.09 -32.50 -2.23
N ALA A 685 10.43 -31.47 -3.01
CA ALA A 685 11.82 -31.19 -3.42
C ALA A 685 12.57 -30.25 -2.44
N LEU A 686 11.85 -29.52 -1.59
CA LEU A 686 12.44 -28.56 -0.66
C LEU A 686 12.83 -29.27 0.64
N SER A 687 14.14 -29.34 0.92
CA SER A 687 14.72 -29.99 2.10
C SER A 687 16.00 -29.25 2.51
N LYS A 688 16.44 -29.40 3.76
CA LYS A 688 17.73 -28.84 4.21
C LYS A 688 18.90 -29.28 3.30
N LYS A 689 18.88 -30.52 2.82
CA LYS A 689 19.88 -31.05 1.89
C LYS A 689 19.83 -30.37 0.51
N SER A 690 18.64 -30.10 -0.04
CA SER A 690 18.54 -29.38 -1.32
C SER A 690 18.92 -27.91 -1.18
N ILE A 691 18.63 -27.27 -0.04
CA ILE A 691 19.12 -25.93 0.30
C ILE A 691 20.66 -25.92 0.34
N GLU A 692 21.27 -26.81 1.12
CA GLU A 692 22.73 -26.93 1.24
C GLU A 692 23.39 -27.20 -0.12
N ASN A 693 22.82 -28.12 -0.92
CA ASN A 693 23.32 -28.39 -2.26
C ASN A 693 23.25 -27.16 -3.18
N ALA A 694 22.22 -26.33 -3.08
CA ALA A 694 22.11 -25.09 -3.87
C ALA A 694 23.20 -24.08 -3.48
N VAL A 695 23.45 -23.90 -2.18
CA VAL A 695 24.52 -23.04 -1.66
C VAL A 695 25.89 -23.56 -2.09
N LEU A 696 26.16 -24.86 -1.94
CA LEU A 696 27.43 -25.47 -2.37
C LEU A 696 27.63 -25.38 -3.89
N LYS A 697 26.55 -25.51 -4.68
CA LYS A 697 26.58 -25.31 -6.13
C LYS A 697 26.95 -23.87 -6.48
N ALA A 698 26.36 -22.88 -5.78
CA ALA A 698 26.67 -21.46 -5.96
C ALA A 698 28.14 -21.17 -5.61
N TYR A 699 28.61 -21.68 -4.47
CA TYR A 699 30.00 -21.55 -4.05
C TYR A 699 30.97 -22.17 -5.05
N LYS A 700 30.69 -23.38 -5.56
CA LYS A 700 31.53 -24.03 -6.60
C LYS A 700 31.56 -23.22 -7.89
N TYR A 701 30.42 -22.65 -8.30
CA TYR A 701 30.34 -21.77 -9.46
C TYR A 701 31.25 -20.55 -9.30
N VAL A 702 31.15 -19.84 -8.17
CA VAL A 702 31.96 -18.65 -7.89
C VAL A 702 33.44 -18.99 -7.72
N SER A 703 33.76 -20.11 -7.07
CA SER A 703 35.14 -20.59 -6.91
C SER A 703 35.81 -20.82 -8.28
N ASN A 704 35.09 -21.42 -9.23
CA ASN A 704 35.56 -21.60 -10.60
C ASN A 704 35.76 -20.25 -11.31
N LEU A 705 34.82 -19.32 -11.13
CA LEU A 705 34.86 -17.98 -11.72
C LEU A 705 36.08 -17.17 -11.23
N PHE A 706 36.33 -17.15 -9.92
CA PHE A 706 37.45 -16.41 -9.33
C PHE A 706 38.80 -17.13 -9.53
N SER A 707 38.81 -18.44 -9.70
CA SER A 707 40.04 -19.19 -10.05
C SER A 707 40.60 -18.75 -11.41
N GLN A 708 39.73 -18.34 -12.35
CA GLN A 708 40.16 -17.80 -13.66
C GLN A 708 40.90 -16.46 -13.53
N MET A 709 40.66 -15.68 -12.45
CA MET A 709 41.40 -14.44 -12.18
C MET A 709 42.77 -14.69 -11.53
N ASN A 710 43.06 -15.93 -11.10
CA ASN A 710 44.30 -16.31 -10.42
C ASN A 710 44.63 -15.44 -9.18
N LEU A 711 43.63 -15.13 -8.36
CA LEU A 711 43.81 -14.33 -7.14
C LEU A 711 44.47 -15.16 -6.04
N LYS A 712 45.80 -15.07 -5.91
CA LYS A 712 46.60 -15.84 -4.93
C LYS A 712 46.07 -15.82 -3.51
N ALA A 713 45.46 -14.71 -3.06
CA ALA A 713 44.90 -14.59 -1.71
C ALA A 713 43.73 -15.55 -1.45
N LEU A 714 43.00 -15.92 -2.50
CA LEU A 714 41.90 -16.88 -2.44
C LEU A 714 42.38 -18.31 -2.69
N LEU A 715 43.69 -18.54 -2.83
CA LEU A 715 44.28 -19.83 -3.10
C LEU A 715 45.15 -20.31 -1.92
N ARG A 716 44.86 -21.52 -1.42
CA ARG A 716 45.70 -22.26 -0.47
C ARG A 716 46.19 -23.53 -1.14
N LYS A 717 47.51 -23.70 -1.22
CA LYS A 717 48.14 -24.85 -1.91
C LYS A 717 47.62 -25.04 -3.35
N GLY A 718 47.27 -23.95 -4.04
CA GLY A 718 46.76 -23.96 -5.42
C GLY A 718 45.26 -24.29 -5.56
N GLN A 719 44.53 -24.48 -4.46
CA GLN A 719 43.08 -24.67 -4.46
C GLN A 719 42.38 -23.45 -3.86
N PHE A 720 41.14 -23.18 -4.29
CA PHE A 720 40.34 -22.10 -3.74
C PHE A 720 40.05 -22.36 -2.24
N ILE A 721 40.14 -21.30 -1.41
CA ILE A 721 39.88 -21.39 0.03
C ILE A 721 38.51 -21.99 0.30
N SER A 722 38.40 -22.90 1.27
CA SER A 722 37.13 -23.58 1.59
C SER A 722 36.02 -22.59 2.01
N ILE A 723 34.76 -23.03 1.92
CA ILE A 723 33.61 -22.22 2.35
C ILE A 723 33.70 -21.85 3.84
N ASP A 724 34.22 -22.76 4.68
CA ASP A 724 34.43 -22.52 6.11
C ASP A 724 35.53 -21.47 6.34
N GLU A 725 36.67 -21.59 5.64
CA GLU A 725 37.77 -20.62 5.72
C GLU A 725 37.32 -19.23 5.27
N MET A 726 36.61 -19.15 4.14
CA MET A 726 36.05 -17.88 3.65
C MET A 726 35.10 -17.26 4.67
N SER A 727 34.18 -18.05 5.24
CA SER A 727 33.18 -17.56 6.18
C SER A 727 33.82 -17.06 7.48
N ASN A 728 34.86 -17.73 7.97
CA ASN A 728 35.63 -17.28 9.13
C ASN A 728 36.38 -15.96 8.88
N ILE A 729 36.99 -15.80 7.69
CA ILE A 729 37.67 -14.54 7.35
C ILE A 729 36.65 -13.39 7.28
N VAL A 730 35.52 -13.61 6.61
CA VAL A 730 34.45 -12.61 6.50
C VAL A 730 33.92 -12.23 7.89
N LEU A 731 33.65 -13.21 8.75
CA LEU A 731 33.22 -12.97 10.13
C LEU A 731 34.22 -12.07 10.88
N SER A 732 35.51 -12.39 10.83
CA SER A 732 36.55 -11.59 11.48
C SER A 732 36.67 -10.16 10.93
N SER A 733 36.59 -9.99 9.60
CA SER A 733 36.70 -8.69 8.95
C SER A 733 35.53 -7.76 9.32
N LEU A 734 34.33 -8.33 9.38
CA LEU A 734 33.13 -7.57 9.72
C LEU A 734 33.07 -7.28 11.22
N ASP A 735 33.46 -8.20 12.09
CA ASP A 735 33.46 -7.95 13.54
C ASP A 735 34.43 -6.83 13.95
N ASP A 736 35.61 -6.74 13.32
CA ASP A 736 36.58 -5.65 13.54
C ASP A 736 36.02 -4.29 13.11
N PHE A 737 35.27 -4.26 11.99
CA PHE A 737 34.62 -3.04 11.51
C PHE A 737 33.62 -2.50 12.53
N TRP A 738 32.87 -3.37 13.22
CA TRP A 738 31.75 -2.95 14.07
C TRP A 738 32.12 -2.80 15.54
N SER A 739 33.18 -3.46 16.00
CA SER A 739 33.75 -3.23 17.34
C SER A 739 34.16 -1.77 17.56
N SER A 740 34.44 -1.01 16.49
CA SER A 740 34.67 0.44 16.55
C SER A 740 33.40 1.31 16.58
N ASP A 741 32.25 0.81 16.11
CA ASP A 741 30.95 1.53 16.04
C ASP A 741 29.96 1.10 17.15
N LEU A 742 30.30 0.09 17.96
CA LEU A 742 29.48 -0.44 19.06
C LEU A 742 29.26 0.56 20.22
N GLY A 743 29.85 1.74 20.14
CA GLY A 743 29.53 2.89 20.96
C GLY A 743 28.18 3.51 20.57
N THR A 744 27.12 2.89 21.07
CA THR A 744 25.79 3.47 21.27
C THR A 744 24.83 3.52 20.06
N ILE A 745 23.85 2.60 20.08
CA ILE A 745 22.53 2.76 19.43
C ILE A 745 21.87 4.13 19.79
N ASN A 746 22.37 4.81 20.83
CA ASN A 746 21.92 6.16 21.24
C ASN A 746 22.74 7.34 20.67
N SER A 747 23.92 7.14 20.05
CA SER A 747 24.83 8.24 19.67
C SER A 747 25.37 8.10 18.24
N GLU A 748 24.52 8.25 17.23
CA GLU A 748 25.02 8.56 15.89
C GLU A 748 24.26 9.75 15.29
N THR A 749 24.94 10.89 15.25
CA THR A 749 24.86 11.79 14.10
C THR A 749 25.35 11.01 12.89
N GLY A 750 24.53 10.96 11.83
CA GLY A 750 24.81 10.16 10.64
C GLY A 750 26.27 10.21 10.23
N SER A 751 26.88 9.04 10.11
CA SER A 751 28.16 8.91 9.43
C SER A 751 28.02 9.57 8.06
N ASN A 752 28.76 10.65 7.85
CA ASN A 752 28.96 11.27 6.54
C ASN A 752 29.66 10.26 5.64
N GLU A 753 28.92 9.30 5.12
CA GLU A 753 29.24 8.77 3.81
C GLU A 753 29.08 9.95 2.86
N ILE A 754 30.18 10.34 2.20
CA ILE A 754 30.15 11.27 1.09
C ILE A 754 29.48 10.53 -0.09
N ASP A 755 28.20 10.23 0.05
CA ASP A 755 27.28 10.32 -1.06
C ASP A 755 26.91 11.79 -1.11
N SER A 756 27.43 12.49 -2.12
CA SER A 756 26.86 13.74 -2.57
C SER A 756 25.43 13.45 -3.04
N GLU A 757 24.50 13.42 -2.09
CA GLU A 757 23.25 14.13 -2.24
C GLU A 757 23.61 15.61 -2.39
N ASN A 758 24.10 15.99 -3.57
CA ASN A 758 24.01 17.38 -3.99
C ASN A 758 22.51 17.69 -3.96
N GLU A 759 22.12 18.42 -2.92
CA GLU A 759 20.91 19.20 -2.89
C GLU A 759 20.70 19.78 -4.29
N ILE A 760 19.52 19.53 -4.86
CA ILE A 760 19.12 20.12 -6.12
C ILE A 760 18.96 21.63 -5.85
N ASN A 761 20.08 22.36 -5.95
CA ASN A 761 20.08 23.81 -6.08
C ASN A 761 19.67 24.11 -7.53
N ASN A 762 18.38 24.31 -7.72
CA ASN A 762 17.86 25.03 -8.89
C ASN A 762 17.49 26.44 -8.43
N GLU A 763 18.50 27.30 -8.38
CA GLU A 763 18.31 28.74 -8.44
C GLU A 763 17.73 29.08 -9.82
N ASP A 764 16.44 29.46 -9.87
CA ASP A 764 16.02 30.69 -10.54
C ASP A 764 14.50 30.89 -10.37
N GLN A 765 14.17 32.03 -9.76
CA GLN A 765 12.85 32.41 -9.27
C GLN A 765 12.05 33.18 -10.34
N SER A 766 10.73 32.96 -10.40
CA SER A 766 9.75 34.07 -10.43
C SER A 766 8.31 33.58 -10.21
N ASN A 767 7.54 34.45 -9.55
CA ASN A 767 6.28 34.23 -8.82
C ASN A 767 5.03 33.96 -9.69
N VAL A 768 4.02 33.27 -9.12
CA VAL A 768 2.55 33.61 -9.07
C VAL A 768 1.71 32.36 -8.64
N VAL A 769 1.10 32.38 -7.44
CA VAL A 769 -0.35 32.32 -7.05
C VAL A 769 -1.10 31.02 -7.39
N TYR A 770 -1.57 30.34 -6.34
CA TYR A 770 -2.32 29.08 -6.37
C TYR A 770 -3.82 29.35 -6.47
N ASP A 771 -4.50 28.65 -7.39
CA ASP A 771 -5.96 28.54 -7.41
C ASP A 771 -6.39 27.25 -6.71
N SER A 772 -7.22 27.38 -5.68
CA SER A 772 -7.64 26.30 -4.78
C SER A 772 -9.06 25.84 -5.08
N ASP A 773 -9.28 25.17 -6.21
CA ASP A 773 -10.59 24.62 -6.58
C ASP A 773 -10.94 23.28 -5.87
N GLU A 774 -10.70 23.22 -4.56
CA GLU A 774 -11.45 22.34 -3.65
C GLU A 774 -12.10 23.17 -2.53
N GLU A 775 -12.56 24.39 -2.83
CA GLU A 775 -13.44 25.12 -1.93
C GLU A 775 -14.86 24.53 -1.94
N PHE A 776 -15.32 24.22 -0.73
CA PHE A 776 -16.74 24.10 -0.42
C PHE A 776 -17.42 25.42 -0.75
N GLU A 777 -18.47 25.40 -1.57
CA GLU A 777 -19.38 26.53 -1.72
C GLU A 777 -19.96 26.89 -0.35
N LEU A 778 -19.44 27.96 0.26
CA LEU A 778 -20.07 28.65 1.36
C LEU A 778 -21.06 29.65 0.77
N ASN A 779 -22.35 29.44 1.05
CA ASN A 779 -23.41 30.42 0.80
C ASN A 779 -23.08 31.74 1.53
N ASP A 780 -22.51 32.69 0.79
CA ASP A 780 -22.14 34.02 1.28
C ASP A 780 -23.37 34.95 1.24
N HIS A 781 -24.06 35.06 2.38
CA HIS A 781 -24.94 36.18 2.70
C HIS A 781 -24.73 36.61 4.16
N LEU A 782 -23.62 37.26 4.46
CA LEU A 782 -23.46 38.07 5.67
C LEU A 782 -22.60 39.32 5.37
N ASN A 783 -23.13 40.48 5.76
CA ASN A 783 -22.64 41.82 5.47
C ASN A 783 -21.21 42.07 6.00
N VAL A 784 -20.39 42.74 5.20
CA VAL A 784 -19.06 43.24 5.54
C VAL A 784 -19.19 44.73 5.86
N SER A 785 -18.69 45.16 7.02
CA SER A 785 -18.35 46.56 7.30
C SER A 785 -16.85 46.72 7.20
N ASP A 786 -16.40 47.54 6.25
CA ASP A 786 -15.01 47.98 6.13
C ASP A 786 -14.73 49.04 7.19
N ASP A 787 -13.77 48.79 8.10
CA ASP A 787 -12.95 49.86 8.70
C ASP A 787 -11.75 49.32 9.54
N ILE A 788 -10.56 49.89 9.24
CA ILE A 788 -9.47 50.31 10.15
C ILE A 788 -8.45 49.31 10.76
N ASN A 789 -7.17 49.69 10.58
CA ASN A 789 -5.89 49.38 11.24
C ASN A 789 -5.84 48.42 12.47
N VAL A 790 -5.10 47.31 12.29
CA VAL A 790 -4.11 46.74 13.23
C VAL A 790 -3.00 46.07 12.38
N SER A 791 -1.73 46.30 12.69
CA SER A 791 -0.56 45.92 11.87
C SER A 791 -0.28 44.41 11.74
N SER A 792 -1.07 43.53 12.37
CA SER A 792 -0.87 42.07 12.35
C SER A 792 -1.89 41.28 11.52
N TYR A 793 -2.95 41.91 11.00
CA TYR A 793 -4.03 41.20 10.28
C TYR A 793 -4.48 41.85 8.96
N GLN A 794 -3.62 42.64 8.32
CA GLN A 794 -3.94 43.35 7.06
C GLN A 794 -4.31 42.38 5.93
N GLY A 795 -5.48 42.59 5.30
CA GLY A 795 -5.96 41.82 4.14
C GLY A 795 -6.71 40.52 4.47
N ILE A 796 -7.08 40.28 5.74
CA ILE A 796 -7.67 39.02 6.19
C ILE A 796 -9.17 39.18 6.45
N ARG A 797 -9.97 38.23 5.94
CA ARG A 797 -11.41 38.15 6.25
C ARG A 797 -11.59 37.63 7.67
N LEU A 798 -11.96 38.52 8.58
CA LEU A 798 -12.36 38.22 9.96
C LEU A 798 -13.89 38.23 10.04
N PHE A 799 -14.44 37.33 10.87
CA PHE A 799 -15.88 37.21 11.05
C PHE A 799 -16.28 37.62 12.47
N ASP A 800 -17.40 38.33 12.60
CA ASP A 800 -17.94 38.69 13.92
C ASP A 800 -18.61 37.52 14.61
N ASN A 801 -19.29 36.67 13.82
CA ASN A 801 -19.98 35.48 14.29
C ASN A 801 -19.80 34.34 13.29
N VAL A 802 -19.79 33.11 13.80
CA VAL A 802 -19.69 31.89 13.02
C VAL A 802 -20.79 30.93 13.46
N LYS A 803 -21.37 30.17 12.53
CA LYS A 803 -22.31 29.09 12.86
C LYS A 803 -21.69 28.14 13.88
N GLN A 804 -22.44 27.77 14.92
CA GLN A 804 -21.93 26.95 16.02
C GLN A 804 -21.31 25.62 15.55
N GLU A 805 -21.86 25.03 14.49
CA GLU A 805 -21.36 23.81 13.85
C GLU A 805 -19.95 23.97 13.26
N LEU A 806 -19.59 25.17 12.80
CA LEU A 806 -18.31 25.46 12.16
C LEU A 806 -17.29 26.09 13.12
N ALA A 807 -17.67 26.38 14.37
CA ALA A 807 -16.83 27.10 15.33
C ALA A 807 -15.45 26.44 15.56
N HIS A 808 -15.36 25.12 15.45
CA HIS A 808 -14.10 24.38 15.57
C HIS A 808 -13.07 24.73 14.47
N SER A 809 -13.53 25.15 13.29
CA SER A 809 -12.69 25.51 12.13
C SER A 809 -12.15 26.95 12.20
N TYR A 810 -12.40 27.67 13.30
CA TYR A 810 -11.98 29.05 13.49
C TYR A 810 -11.19 29.22 14.80
N PHE A 811 -10.24 30.14 14.79
CA PHE A 811 -9.62 30.71 15.97
C PHE A 811 -10.43 31.91 16.45
N LYS A 812 -10.51 32.07 17.77
CA LYS A 812 -11.01 33.30 18.38
C LYS A 812 -9.82 34.24 18.64
N VAL A 813 -9.80 35.39 17.99
CA VAL A 813 -8.73 36.39 18.08
C VAL A 813 -9.30 37.71 18.61
N SER A 814 -8.51 38.45 19.40
CA SER A 814 -8.89 39.79 19.84
C SER A 814 -8.26 40.82 18.91
N VAL A 815 -9.10 41.65 18.29
CA VAL A 815 -8.67 42.76 17.44
C VAL A 815 -9.40 44.00 17.96
N ASN A 816 -8.66 45.03 18.36
CA ASN A 816 -9.23 46.27 18.91
C ASN A 816 -10.19 46.04 20.10
N ASN A 817 -9.86 45.12 21.01
CA ASN A 817 -10.69 44.69 22.16
C ASN A 817 -12.02 44.00 21.79
N GLU A 818 -12.27 43.73 20.51
CA GLU A 818 -13.40 42.93 20.06
C GLU A 818 -12.97 41.49 19.75
N ASN A 819 -13.86 40.53 20.00
CA ASN A 819 -13.63 39.15 19.64
C ASN A 819 -14.04 38.95 18.17
N LYS A 820 -13.09 38.51 17.36
CA LYS A 820 -13.32 38.13 15.95
C LYS A 820 -12.92 36.67 15.74
N TYR A 821 -13.39 36.09 14.64
CA TYR A 821 -13.11 34.71 14.25
C TYR A 821 -12.26 34.67 12.98
N LEU A 822 -11.14 33.95 13.05
CA LEU A 822 -10.20 33.73 11.95
C LEU A 822 -10.26 32.27 11.51
N ASN A 823 -10.51 31.99 10.23
CA ASN A 823 -10.54 30.62 9.73
C ASN A 823 -9.14 29.98 9.82
N LYS A 824 -9.05 28.74 10.34
CA LYS A 824 -7.79 28.02 10.55
C LYS A 824 -7.03 27.73 9.24
N GLN A 825 -7.74 27.51 8.14
CA GLN A 825 -7.14 27.34 6.81
C GLN A 825 -6.52 28.66 6.31
N ALA A 826 -7.20 29.79 6.52
CA ALA A 826 -6.66 31.11 6.20
C ALA A 826 -5.41 31.40 7.05
N ALA A 827 -5.44 31.05 8.34
CA ALA A 827 -4.28 31.17 9.23
C ALA A 827 -3.05 30.39 8.71
N CYS A 828 -3.23 29.18 8.18
CA CYS A 828 -2.13 28.42 7.56
C CYS A 828 -1.49 29.19 6.40
N TRP A 829 -2.30 29.79 5.54
CA TRP A 829 -1.83 30.54 4.38
C TRP A 829 -1.02 31.79 4.77
N ILE A 830 -1.43 32.48 5.83
CA ILE A 830 -0.76 33.70 6.33
C ILE A 830 0.62 33.41 6.89
N LEU A 831 0.74 32.35 7.69
CA LEU A 831 2.00 32.02 8.38
C LEU A 831 3.01 31.33 7.45
N GLU A 832 2.61 30.95 6.25
CA GLU A 832 3.47 30.33 5.24
C GLU A 832 4.26 31.40 4.47
N LYS A 833 5.23 32.03 5.15
CA LYS A 833 6.06 33.12 4.59
C LYS A 833 7.03 32.68 3.48
N ASP A 834 7.37 31.39 3.40
CA ASP A 834 8.29 30.84 2.40
C ASP A 834 7.57 29.89 1.44
N LYS A 835 7.31 30.36 0.21
CA LYS A 835 6.82 29.53 -0.90
C LYS A 835 7.96 28.65 -1.43
N THR A 836 8.27 27.56 -0.74
CA THR A 836 9.13 26.50 -1.31
C THR A 836 8.29 25.65 -2.28
N SER A 837 8.23 26.06 -3.55
CA SER A 837 7.62 25.28 -4.63
C SER A 837 8.69 24.61 -5.49
N LEU A 838 8.62 23.29 -5.64
CA LEU A 838 9.40 22.54 -6.63
C LEU A 838 8.82 22.81 -8.03
N SER A 839 9.67 23.27 -8.97
CA SER A 839 9.26 23.76 -10.30
C SER A 839 9.05 22.64 -11.34
N SER A 840 8.10 22.84 -12.26
CA SER A 840 8.26 22.55 -13.71
C SER A 840 7.12 23.21 -14.53
N ASN A 841 7.48 23.76 -15.69
CA ASN A 841 6.82 24.87 -16.42
C ASN A 841 6.22 24.41 -17.78
N ARG A 842 5.12 25.02 -18.31
CA ARG A 842 4.82 25.01 -19.78
C ARG A 842 3.74 25.91 -20.40
N LEU A 843 3.13 26.91 -19.74
CA LEU A 843 2.14 27.80 -20.42
C LEU A 843 2.64 29.19 -20.81
N SER A 844 3.95 29.40 -20.87
CA SER A 844 4.58 30.52 -21.60
C SER A 844 4.50 30.37 -23.15
N ARG A 845 3.51 29.65 -23.69
CA ARG A 845 3.37 29.42 -25.15
C ARG A 845 2.00 29.72 -25.74
N VAL A 846 1.00 30.16 -24.97
CA VAL A 846 -0.31 30.54 -25.55
C VAL A 846 -0.83 31.80 -24.87
N GLN A 847 -0.19 32.93 -25.16
CA GLN A 847 -0.84 34.23 -25.36
C GLN A 847 0.21 35.22 -25.87
N GLY A 848 0.69 34.91 -27.07
CA GLY A 848 1.21 35.88 -28.03
C GLY A 848 0.37 35.76 -29.29
N ARG A 849 -0.95 35.92 -29.16
CA ARG A 849 -1.96 36.32 -30.16
C ARG A 849 -3.34 36.29 -29.55
#